data_AF-A0A957I2D7-F1
#
_entry.id   AF-A0A957I2D7-F1
#
_cell.length_a   1.000
_cell.length_b   1.000
_cell.length_c   1.000
_cell.angle_alpha   90.00
_cell.angle_beta   90.00
_cell.angle_gamma   90.00
#
_symmetry.space_group_name_H-M   'P 1'
#
loop_
_entity.id
_entity.type
_entity.pdbx_description
1 polymer ?
#
loop_
_entity_poly.entity_id
_entity_poly.type
_entity_poly.pdbx_seq_one_letter_code
_entity_poly.pdbx_strand_id
1 'polypeptide(L)'
;MPLNAPKLDDRTFQQLVDEAKKRIPHYTKEWTDHNVSDPGVTLIELFAWMTETVLYRLNQVPDLHMIKFMEMLGIRLLEPVPAFAPVTFWLSAPQPNPIIIPAGTEVASTQTETRGSITFTTDADLRIIPPQMVQVVARLTGSDGQKRYQEINVRRLAVGFEGVDIFTGTPQEDDALYFGFENDLSHHLLGLETDWDPAGGAGVDPTMPPLVWEAATGERETRWTACDLEMDNTRGLNTTGRIQVHMPAMGKYTVNNQERYWVRVRVKTPTAAERQNGMRPYRVSPRLRRLTADAWGGTIPATHAQLVAAEFLGRSDGSPGQRLQLQRFPILKRKPGETLTIHLEGEAMQTWREVADFGDSGFTDPHYTLDGVTGELRLGPAVRQPDGTLKLYGAIPPRGANLIFHQYRTGGGAVGNVQAGILNTLKTAIPYVARVSNRRAAQGGLDAETLQAAMMRAPKLLRSRDRAVTESDFEFLARQAIPEAISRVKCLQPRPSEAGRVNPGQVYVLVIPRIADPDRYLAESELAPNDADVARLTDYLDERRLLTTRLNVRAPAYRWVAVKVQLRAAPGVAAGQVEADVLARLYHFLNPLTGGPDGHGWPFGRDLYVSDVYQCLQGVPDVQFIRGVEMRAARAGGEGEGDAVELLEVVAHGVIVSGRHRIEFV
;
A
#
# COMPACT_ATOMS: atom_id res chain seq x y z
N MET A 1 -2.21 22.97 -14.43
CA MET A 1 -3.15 23.04 -15.56
C MET A 1 -2.74 21.98 -16.58
N PRO A 2 -3.63 21.06 -16.99
CA PRO A 2 -3.33 20.16 -18.10
C PRO A 2 -3.06 20.99 -19.35
N LEU A 3 -2.04 20.63 -20.12
CA LEU A 3 -1.80 21.20 -21.43
C LEU A 3 -2.91 20.68 -22.34
N ASN A 4 -3.93 21.50 -22.59
CA ASN A 4 -4.94 21.17 -23.58
C ASN A 4 -4.26 21.14 -24.96
N ALA A 5 -4.52 20.09 -25.73
CA ALA A 5 -4.06 20.03 -27.11
C ALA A 5 -4.52 21.30 -27.86
N PRO A 6 -3.62 21.97 -28.60
CA PRO A 6 -4.01 23.16 -29.33
C PRO A 6 -5.06 22.77 -30.38
N LYS A 7 -6.19 23.47 -30.39
CA LYS A 7 -7.12 23.40 -31.52
C LYS A 7 -6.46 24.13 -32.68
N LEU A 8 -6.14 23.39 -33.75
CA LEU A 8 -5.52 23.92 -34.95
C LEU A 8 -6.48 24.86 -35.70
N ASP A 9 -7.77 24.57 -35.63
CA ASP A 9 -8.85 25.42 -36.17
C ASP A 9 -10.09 25.28 -35.29
N ASP A 10 -10.55 26.37 -34.69
CA ASP A 10 -11.66 26.40 -33.74
C ASP A 10 -12.98 26.90 -34.34
N ARG A 11 -13.03 27.07 -35.67
CA ARG A 11 -14.25 27.50 -36.37
C ARG A 11 -15.39 26.50 -36.19
N THR A 12 -16.52 27.02 -35.74
CA THR A 12 -17.79 26.30 -35.59
C THR A 12 -18.59 26.30 -36.88
N PHE A 13 -19.55 25.39 -36.99
CA PHE A 13 -20.55 25.36 -38.07
C PHE A 13 -21.11 26.76 -38.38
N GLN A 14 -21.58 27.49 -37.38
CA GLN A 14 -22.20 28.80 -37.59
C GLN A 14 -21.22 29.82 -38.15
N GLN A 15 -19.97 29.82 -37.67
CA GLN A 15 -18.94 30.71 -38.20
C GLN A 15 -18.59 30.39 -39.65
N LEU A 16 -18.59 29.11 -40.04
CA LEU A 16 -18.37 28.67 -41.41
C LEU A 16 -19.54 29.08 -42.33
N VAL A 17 -20.79 28.95 -41.87
CA VAL A 17 -21.98 29.41 -42.59
C VAL A 17 -21.94 30.93 -42.78
N ASP A 18 -21.66 31.69 -41.71
CA ASP A 18 -21.60 33.14 -41.74
C ASP A 18 -20.46 33.63 -42.66
N GLU A 19 -19.31 32.96 -42.64
CA GLU A 19 -18.18 33.26 -43.51
C GLU A 19 -18.52 33.02 -44.99
N ALA A 20 -19.19 31.90 -45.30
CA ALA A 20 -19.65 31.61 -46.65
C ALA A 20 -20.70 32.62 -47.14
N LYS A 21 -21.68 32.95 -46.29
CA LYS A 21 -22.71 33.97 -46.59
C LYS A 21 -22.10 35.35 -46.88
N LYS A 22 -21.09 35.77 -46.11
CA LYS A 22 -20.37 37.03 -46.35
C LYS A 22 -19.65 37.10 -47.70
N ARG A 23 -19.32 35.95 -48.30
CA ARG A 23 -18.64 35.86 -49.61
C ARG A 23 -19.61 35.87 -50.80
N ILE A 24 -20.90 35.60 -50.60
CA ILE A 24 -21.91 35.56 -51.67
C ILE A 24 -21.87 36.82 -52.57
N PRO A 25 -21.86 38.06 -52.05
CA PRO A 25 -21.88 39.26 -52.90
C PRO A 25 -20.64 39.43 -53.79
N HIS A 26 -19.55 38.74 -53.46
CA HIS A 26 -18.31 38.78 -54.24
C HIS A 26 -18.36 37.84 -55.45
N TYR A 27 -18.91 36.63 -55.27
CA TYR A 27 -18.88 35.58 -56.29
C TYR A 27 -20.16 35.51 -57.13
N THR A 28 -21.31 35.83 -56.57
CA THR A 28 -22.63 35.64 -57.21
C THR A 28 -23.54 36.82 -56.87
N LYS A 29 -23.43 37.91 -57.63
CA LYS A 29 -24.20 39.14 -57.37
C LYS A 29 -25.69 38.96 -57.67
N GLU A 30 -26.02 38.06 -58.57
CA GLU A 30 -27.39 37.68 -58.95
C GLU A 30 -28.12 36.85 -57.89
N TRP A 31 -27.43 36.26 -56.92
CA TRP A 31 -28.06 35.48 -55.85
C TRP A 31 -28.48 36.38 -54.68
N THR A 32 -29.78 36.65 -54.57
CA THR A 32 -30.35 37.64 -53.63
C THR A 32 -31.14 37.04 -52.47
N ASP A 33 -31.60 35.79 -52.56
CA ASP A 33 -32.32 35.11 -51.48
C ASP A 33 -31.36 34.34 -50.56
N HIS A 34 -31.15 34.84 -49.34
CA HIS A 34 -30.23 34.25 -48.34
C HIS A 34 -30.97 33.67 -47.12
N ASN A 35 -32.28 33.40 -47.27
CA ASN A 35 -33.09 32.79 -46.23
C ASN A 35 -32.72 31.31 -46.01
N VAL A 36 -33.06 30.76 -44.85
CA VAL A 36 -32.75 29.35 -44.50
C VAL A 36 -33.44 28.36 -45.46
N SER A 37 -34.59 28.75 -46.04
CA SER A 37 -35.33 27.95 -47.02
C SER A 37 -34.72 27.93 -48.42
N ASP A 38 -33.71 28.76 -48.70
CA ASP A 38 -33.06 28.79 -50.00
C ASP A 38 -32.17 27.54 -50.19
N PRO A 39 -32.32 26.79 -51.30
CA PRO A 39 -31.51 25.60 -51.57
C PRO A 39 -30.00 25.87 -51.61
N GLY A 40 -29.57 27.06 -52.02
CA GLY A 40 -28.17 27.48 -52.00
C GLY A 40 -27.65 27.65 -50.57
N VAL A 41 -28.46 28.20 -49.67
CA VAL A 41 -28.13 28.26 -48.23
C VAL A 41 -28.09 26.86 -47.63
N THR A 42 -28.99 25.95 -48.00
CA THR A 42 -28.92 24.54 -47.56
C THR A 42 -27.62 23.86 -48.00
N LEU A 43 -27.13 24.16 -49.21
CA LEU A 43 -25.82 23.66 -49.66
C LEU A 43 -24.67 24.28 -48.86
N ILE A 44 -24.71 25.58 -48.54
CA ILE A 44 -23.73 26.23 -47.65
C ILE A 44 -23.68 25.52 -46.30
N GLU A 45 -24.85 25.25 -45.70
CA GLU A 45 -24.95 24.55 -44.42
C GLU A 45 -24.37 23.13 -44.53
N LEU A 46 -24.69 22.38 -45.58
CA LEU A 46 -24.10 21.05 -45.82
C LEU A 46 -22.57 21.10 -45.91
N PHE A 47 -22.01 22.04 -46.68
CA PHE A 47 -20.56 22.20 -46.80
C PHE A 47 -19.91 22.68 -45.51
N ALA A 48 -20.57 23.56 -44.74
CA ALA A 48 -20.11 23.99 -43.43
C ALA A 48 -20.04 22.80 -42.45
N TRP A 49 -21.06 21.93 -42.45
CA TRP A 49 -21.07 20.71 -41.65
C TRP A 49 -19.99 19.70 -42.05
N MET A 50 -19.80 19.47 -43.36
CA MET A 50 -18.70 18.64 -43.86
C MET A 50 -17.33 19.20 -43.47
N THR A 51 -17.17 20.52 -43.55
CA THR A 51 -15.94 21.22 -43.17
C THR A 51 -15.69 21.10 -41.67
N GLU A 52 -16.69 21.34 -40.82
CA GLU A 52 -16.58 21.16 -39.36
C GLU A 52 -16.18 19.73 -38.99
N THR A 53 -16.68 18.73 -39.71
CA THR A 53 -16.26 17.32 -39.54
C THR A 53 -14.78 17.11 -39.87
N VAL A 54 -14.26 17.78 -40.90
CA VAL A 54 -12.83 17.76 -41.24
C VAL A 54 -12.01 18.50 -40.18
N LEU A 55 -12.48 19.67 -39.70
CA LEU A 55 -11.83 20.42 -38.63
C LEU A 55 -11.77 19.61 -37.33
N TYR A 56 -12.83 18.88 -37.00
CA TYR A 56 -12.84 17.97 -35.86
C TYR A 56 -11.71 16.93 -35.96
N ARG A 57 -11.54 16.29 -37.14
CA ARG A 57 -10.45 15.32 -37.36
C ARG A 57 -9.07 15.96 -37.33
N LEU A 58 -8.92 17.16 -37.91
CA LEU A 58 -7.67 17.92 -37.89
C LEU A 58 -7.25 18.24 -36.45
N ASN A 59 -8.20 18.60 -35.60
CA ASN A 59 -7.95 18.89 -34.18
C ASN A 59 -7.56 17.65 -33.35
N GLN A 60 -7.68 16.42 -33.87
CA GLN A 60 -7.15 15.21 -33.22
C GLN A 60 -5.67 14.93 -33.56
N VAL A 61 -5.12 15.59 -34.59
CA VAL A 61 -3.74 15.37 -35.06
C VAL A 61 -2.68 15.67 -33.99
N PRO A 62 -2.77 16.78 -33.21
CA PRO A 62 -1.78 17.06 -32.17
C PRO A 62 -1.64 15.94 -31.12
N ASP A 63 -2.76 15.35 -30.69
CA ASP A 63 -2.74 14.25 -29.71
C ASP A 63 -2.15 12.97 -30.32
N LEU A 64 -2.53 12.63 -31.54
CA LEU A 64 -1.95 11.51 -32.29
C LEU A 64 -0.44 11.66 -32.48
N HIS A 65 0.03 12.88 -32.80
CA HIS A 65 1.45 13.18 -32.90
C HIS A 65 2.14 13.01 -31.55
N MET A 66 1.57 13.49 -30.44
CA MET A 66 2.16 13.32 -29.12
C MET A 66 2.34 11.84 -28.76
N ILE A 67 1.32 11.02 -28.99
CA ILE A 67 1.39 9.56 -28.83
C ILE A 67 2.54 9.02 -29.67
N LYS A 68 2.61 9.40 -30.95
CA LYS A 68 3.63 8.88 -31.84
C LYS A 68 5.05 9.30 -31.45
N PHE A 69 5.23 10.52 -30.95
CA PHE A 69 6.50 10.98 -30.40
C PHE A 69 6.90 10.17 -29.16
N MET A 70 5.97 9.90 -28.25
CA MET A 70 6.24 9.05 -27.08
C MET A 70 6.65 7.64 -27.50
N GLU A 71 5.94 7.03 -28.46
CA GLU A 71 6.31 5.72 -29.01
C GLU A 71 7.71 5.72 -29.64
N MET A 72 8.05 6.75 -30.43
CA MET A 72 9.37 6.87 -31.05
C MET A 72 10.49 7.06 -30.02
N LEU A 73 10.18 7.65 -28.87
CA LEU A 73 11.09 7.79 -27.73
C LEU A 73 11.15 6.54 -26.84
N GLY A 74 10.40 5.48 -27.18
CA GLY A 74 10.33 4.25 -26.40
C GLY A 74 9.56 4.39 -25.09
N ILE A 75 8.78 5.47 -24.93
CA ILE A 75 7.98 5.69 -23.73
C ILE A 75 6.74 4.80 -23.80
N ARG A 76 6.65 3.84 -22.87
CA ARG A 76 5.48 2.98 -22.68
C ARG A 76 4.69 3.40 -21.46
N LEU A 77 3.41 3.01 -21.43
CA LEU A 77 2.56 3.16 -20.25
C LEU A 77 3.10 2.26 -19.13
N LEU A 78 3.06 2.75 -17.90
CA LEU A 78 3.38 1.92 -16.74
C LEU A 78 2.26 0.90 -16.49
N GLU A 79 2.68 -0.31 -16.14
CA GLU A 79 1.81 -1.43 -15.80
C GLU A 79 1.08 -1.20 -14.47
N PRO A 80 -0.06 -1.87 -14.24
CA PRO A 80 -0.70 -1.81 -12.93
C PRO A 80 0.17 -2.44 -11.85
N VAL A 81 0.06 -1.89 -10.64
CA VAL A 81 0.68 -2.46 -9.43
C VAL A 81 -0.38 -3.23 -8.65
N PRO A 82 -0.10 -4.45 -8.19
CA PRO A 82 -1.09 -5.21 -7.45
C PRO A 82 -1.18 -4.76 -5.98
N ALA A 83 -2.39 -4.86 -5.42
CA ALA A 83 -2.58 -4.70 -3.98
C ALA A 83 -2.06 -5.94 -3.23
N PHE A 84 -1.66 -5.75 -1.99
CA PHE A 84 -1.13 -6.76 -1.10
C PHE A 84 -1.97 -6.87 0.17
N ALA A 85 -2.23 -8.09 0.65
CA ALA A 85 -2.82 -8.34 1.97
C ALA A 85 -2.30 -9.64 2.59
N PRO A 86 -2.04 -9.67 3.91
CA PRO A 86 -1.94 -10.92 4.62
C PRO A 86 -3.33 -11.58 4.71
N VAL A 87 -3.43 -12.83 4.26
CA VAL A 87 -4.64 -13.66 4.40
C VAL A 87 -4.40 -14.74 5.43
N THR A 88 -5.36 -14.92 6.31
CA THR A 88 -5.32 -15.95 7.34
C THR A 88 -6.23 -17.09 6.94
N PHE A 89 -5.73 -18.31 7.10
CA PHE A 89 -6.48 -19.55 6.95
C PHE A 89 -6.70 -20.17 8.33
N TRP A 90 -7.95 -20.47 8.67
CA TRP A 90 -8.31 -21.14 9.91
C TRP A 90 -8.64 -22.59 9.62
N LEU A 91 -8.10 -23.49 10.43
CA LEU A 91 -8.41 -24.91 10.39
C LEU A 91 -9.73 -25.20 11.09
N SER A 92 -10.43 -26.22 10.63
CA SER A 92 -11.65 -26.74 11.28
C SER A 92 -11.35 -27.36 12.64
N ALA A 93 -10.17 -27.97 12.77
CA ALA A 93 -9.61 -28.48 14.01
C ALA A 93 -8.07 -28.57 13.87
N PRO A 94 -7.31 -28.52 14.97
CA PRO A 94 -5.89 -28.81 14.96
C PRO A 94 -5.60 -30.15 14.31
N GLN A 95 -4.54 -30.21 13.50
CA GLN A 95 -4.11 -31.44 12.85
C GLN A 95 -2.84 -31.98 13.50
N PRO A 96 -2.70 -33.31 13.65
CA PRO A 96 -1.49 -33.93 14.19
C PRO A 96 -0.34 -33.93 13.19
N ASN A 97 -0.62 -33.75 11.90
CA ASN A 97 0.34 -33.71 10.82
C ASN A 97 0.39 -32.32 10.18
N PRO A 98 1.54 -31.90 9.61
CA PRO A 98 1.64 -30.63 8.89
C PRO A 98 0.64 -30.52 7.74
N ILE A 99 0.01 -29.35 7.60
CA ILE A 99 -0.80 -28.99 6.44
C ILE A 99 -0.03 -27.98 5.60
N ILE A 100 -0.08 -28.14 4.28
CA ILE A 100 0.52 -27.21 3.34
C ILE A 100 -0.60 -26.56 2.53
N ILE A 101 -0.66 -25.23 2.55
CA ILE A 101 -1.44 -24.43 1.62
C ILE A 101 -0.44 -23.92 0.59
N PRO A 102 -0.50 -24.40 -0.66
CA PRO A 102 0.52 -24.09 -1.67
C PRO A 102 0.47 -22.61 -2.08
N ALA A 103 1.62 -22.09 -2.52
CA ALA A 103 1.70 -20.88 -3.32
C ALA A 103 0.81 -21.02 -4.56
N GLY A 104 0.17 -19.95 -4.99
CA GLY A 104 -0.81 -20.03 -6.08
C GLY A 104 -2.24 -20.30 -5.63
N THR A 105 -2.50 -20.46 -4.33
CA THR A 105 -3.87 -20.64 -3.80
C THR A 105 -4.67 -19.35 -3.98
N GLU A 106 -5.82 -19.44 -4.66
CA GLU A 106 -6.69 -18.29 -4.91
C GLU A 106 -7.71 -18.06 -3.78
N VAL A 107 -7.67 -16.87 -3.19
CA VAL A 107 -8.63 -16.33 -2.22
C VAL A 107 -9.37 -15.16 -2.85
N ALA A 108 -10.68 -15.09 -2.70
CA ALA A 108 -11.49 -14.08 -3.38
C ALA A 108 -12.49 -13.40 -2.44
N SER A 109 -13.01 -12.25 -2.89
CA SER A 109 -14.22 -11.67 -2.33
C SER A 109 -15.46 -12.46 -2.74
N THR A 110 -16.51 -12.41 -1.92
CA THR A 110 -17.81 -12.96 -2.30
C THR A 110 -18.29 -12.28 -3.58
N GLN A 111 -18.67 -13.09 -4.58
CA GLN A 111 -19.27 -12.59 -5.80
C GLN A 111 -20.69 -12.10 -5.52
N THR A 112 -21.07 -10.97 -6.10
CA THR A 112 -22.44 -10.44 -6.04
C THR A 112 -22.98 -10.28 -7.46
N GLU A 113 -24.29 -10.08 -7.61
CA GLU A 113 -24.89 -9.87 -8.94
C GLU A 113 -24.31 -8.65 -9.67
N THR A 114 -23.88 -7.63 -8.94
CA THR A 114 -23.39 -6.36 -9.49
C THR A 114 -21.88 -6.23 -9.53
N ARG A 115 -21.12 -7.11 -8.84
CA ARG A 115 -19.65 -7.06 -8.77
C ARG A 115 -19.04 -8.44 -8.89
N GLY A 116 -18.11 -8.58 -9.83
CA GLY A 116 -17.26 -9.75 -9.97
C GLY A 116 -16.36 -9.97 -8.73
N SER A 117 -15.90 -11.20 -8.54
CA SER A 117 -15.02 -11.55 -7.42
C SER A 117 -13.62 -10.96 -7.60
N ILE A 118 -13.13 -10.20 -6.63
CA ILE A 118 -11.75 -9.72 -6.58
C ILE A 118 -10.88 -10.88 -6.09
N THR A 119 -9.87 -11.28 -6.86
CA THR A 119 -9.06 -12.49 -6.59
C THR A 119 -7.64 -12.13 -6.17
N PHE A 120 -7.18 -12.72 -5.08
CA PHE A 120 -5.83 -12.70 -4.58
C PHE A 120 -5.22 -14.09 -4.65
N THR A 121 -3.91 -14.17 -4.82
CA THR A 121 -3.16 -15.42 -4.87
C THR A 121 -2.08 -15.42 -3.80
N THR A 122 -1.92 -16.53 -3.07
CA THR A 122 -0.86 -16.70 -2.08
C THR A 122 0.52 -16.65 -2.73
N ASP A 123 1.44 -15.87 -2.15
CA ASP A 123 2.76 -15.62 -2.73
C ASP A 123 3.79 -16.73 -2.43
N ALA A 124 3.54 -17.54 -1.41
CA ALA A 124 4.41 -18.61 -0.95
C ALA A 124 3.59 -19.73 -0.28
N ASP A 125 4.23 -20.89 -0.10
CA ASP A 125 3.65 -22.00 0.65
C ASP A 125 3.48 -21.62 2.12
N LEU A 126 2.26 -21.77 2.65
CA LEU A 126 1.99 -21.68 4.07
C LEU A 126 1.99 -23.09 4.67
N ARG A 127 2.94 -23.35 5.56
CA ARG A 127 3.07 -24.62 6.27
C ARG A 127 2.56 -24.44 7.70
N ILE A 128 1.43 -25.08 8.01
CA ILE A 128 0.84 -25.10 9.36
C ILE A 128 1.29 -26.38 10.04
N ILE A 129 2.16 -26.26 11.05
CA ILE A 129 2.79 -27.38 11.75
C ILE A 129 2.33 -27.45 13.22
N PRO A 130 2.23 -28.65 13.82
CA PRO A 130 1.92 -28.79 15.24
C PRO A 130 2.99 -28.12 16.12
N PRO A 131 2.60 -27.30 17.12
CA PRO A 131 3.54 -26.70 18.08
C PRO A 131 4.28 -27.76 18.92
N GLN A 132 5.60 -27.64 19.01
CA GLN A 132 6.44 -28.49 19.87
C GLN A 132 6.86 -27.69 21.11
N MET A 133 5.93 -27.57 22.06
CA MET A 133 6.19 -26.87 23.32
C MET A 133 7.07 -27.74 24.22
N VAL A 134 8.29 -27.27 24.49
CA VAL A 134 9.29 -28.00 25.28
C VAL A 134 9.56 -27.35 26.64
N GLN A 135 9.21 -26.07 26.82
CA GLN A 135 9.47 -25.36 28.06
C GLN A 135 8.36 -24.36 28.40
N VAL A 136 8.08 -24.22 29.69
CA VAL A 136 7.22 -23.16 30.24
C VAL A 136 7.92 -22.54 31.44
N VAL A 137 8.02 -21.22 31.46
CA VAL A 137 8.74 -20.48 32.51
C VAL A 137 7.93 -19.28 32.96
N ALA A 138 7.74 -19.13 34.27
CA ALA A 138 7.20 -17.91 34.86
C ALA A 138 8.34 -16.98 35.28
N ARG A 139 8.26 -15.69 34.92
CA ARG A 139 9.14 -14.64 35.41
C ARG A 139 8.41 -13.86 36.49
N LEU A 140 8.90 -13.99 37.72
CA LEU A 140 8.31 -13.40 38.92
C LEU A 140 9.19 -12.28 39.45
N THR A 141 8.57 -11.31 40.11
CA THR A 141 9.27 -10.21 40.79
C THR A 141 9.50 -10.58 42.25
N GLY A 142 10.76 -10.72 42.65
CA GLY A 142 11.14 -10.96 44.04
C GLY A 142 10.86 -9.77 44.94
N SER A 143 10.85 -9.98 46.25
CA SER A 143 10.73 -8.91 47.25
C SER A 143 11.89 -7.92 47.23
N ASP A 144 13.02 -8.32 46.65
CA ASP A 144 14.21 -7.50 46.37
C ASP A 144 14.10 -6.72 45.05
N GLY A 145 12.97 -6.82 44.34
CA GLY A 145 12.76 -6.24 43.02
C GLY A 145 13.46 -6.98 41.88
N GLN A 146 14.24 -8.04 42.18
CA GLN A 146 14.93 -8.82 41.15
C GLN A 146 13.97 -9.76 40.44
N LYS A 147 14.10 -9.87 39.12
CA LYS A 147 13.31 -10.79 38.31
C LYS A 147 13.92 -12.20 38.39
N ARG A 148 13.12 -13.19 38.76
CA ARG A 148 13.53 -14.60 38.87
C ARG A 148 12.69 -15.46 37.94
N TYR A 149 13.32 -16.46 37.33
CA TYR A 149 12.65 -17.42 36.47
C TYR A 149 12.33 -18.69 37.28
N GLN A 150 11.09 -19.14 37.18
CA GLN A 150 10.60 -20.40 37.74
C GLN A 150 10.15 -21.29 36.59
N GLU A 151 10.81 -22.43 36.42
CA GLU A 151 10.45 -23.41 35.42
C GLU A 151 9.23 -24.24 35.85
N ILE A 152 8.28 -24.42 34.93
CA ILE A 152 7.06 -25.20 35.16
C ILE A 152 7.12 -26.45 34.27
N ASN A 153 6.88 -27.61 34.87
CA ASN A 153 7.00 -28.89 34.17
C ASN A 153 5.90 -29.07 33.12
N VAL A 154 6.29 -29.03 31.84
CA VAL A 154 5.38 -29.13 30.69
C VAL A 154 4.58 -30.45 30.68
N ARG A 155 5.21 -31.58 31.08
CA ARG A 155 4.53 -32.88 31.10
C ARG A 155 3.44 -32.93 32.16
N ARG A 156 3.65 -32.29 33.32
CA ARG A 156 2.60 -32.15 34.35
C ARG A 156 1.47 -31.23 33.88
N LEU A 157 1.80 -30.12 33.23
CA LEU A 157 0.80 -29.20 32.67
C LEU A 157 -0.05 -29.85 31.56
N ALA A 158 0.51 -30.74 30.74
CA ALA A 158 -0.25 -31.40 29.68
C ALA A 158 -1.36 -32.32 30.22
N VAL A 159 -1.10 -33.01 31.35
CA VAL A 159 -2.06 -33.90 32.02
C VAL A 159 -3.01 -33.13 32.95
N GLY A 160 -2.53 -32.02 33.52
CA GLY A 160 -3.23 -31.25 34.55
C GLY A 160 -2.78 -31.64 35.96
N PHE A 161 -2.51 -30.66 36.83
CA PHE A 161 -2.14 -30.90 38.23
C PHE A 161 -2.54 -29.73 39.15
N GLU A 162 -2.06 -29.74 40.41
CA GLU A 162 -2.22 -28.62 41.35
C GLU A 162 -1.78 -27.30 40.72
N GLY A 163 -2.67 -26.30 40.71
CA GLY A 163 -2.44 -25.05 39.99
C GLY A 163 -1.17 -24.32 40.44
N VAL A 164 -0.42 -23.75 39.49
CA VAL A 164 0.82 -23.00 39.76
C VAL A 164 0.59 -21.51 39.48
N ASP A 165 1.00 -20.66 40.40
CA ASP A 165 0.99 -19.21 40.22
C ASP A 165 1.93 -18.83 39.06
N ILE A 166 1.40 -18.10 38.08
CA ILE A 166 2.17 -17.70 36.89
C ILE A 166 2.80 -16.31 37.03
N PHE A 167 2.31 -15.51 37.97
CA PHE A 167 2.81 -14.19 38.34
C PHE A 167 3.06 -14.12 39.86
N THR A 168 3.65 -13.01 40.32
CA THR A 168 3.82 -12.75 41.75
C THR A 168 2.45 -12.70 42.43
N GLY A 169 2.36 -13.05 43.72
CA GLY A 169 1.08 -13.18 44.44
C GLY A 169 0.12 -11.99 44.24
N THR A 170 0.65 -10.77 44.24
CA THR A 170 0.02 -9.60 43.61
C THR A 170 0.80 -9.28 42.34
N PRO A 171 0.25 -9.53 41.14
CA PRO A 171 1.01 -9.41 39.90
C PRO A 171 1.60 -8.02 39.70
N GLN A 172 2.90 -7.98 39.40
CA GLN A 172 3.65 -6.76 39.17
C GLN A 172 3.81 -6.50 37.68
N GLU A 173 4.15 -5.26 37.32
CA GLU A 173 4.54 -4.94 35.95
C GLU A 173 5.69 -5.84 35.50
N ASP A 174 5.58 -6.33 34.26
CA ASP A 174 6.54 -7.24 33.65
C ASP A 174 6.65 -8.65 34.27
N ASP A 175 5.80 -9.00 35.23
CA ASP A 175 5.55 -10.43 35.49
C ASP A 175 5.04 -11.09 34.21
N ALA A 176 5.58 -12.27 33.86
CA ALA A 176 5.32 -12.86 32.56
C ALA A 176 5.40 -14.38 32.56
N LEU A 177 4.52 -15.01 31.77
CA LEU A 177 4.56 -16.44 31.48
C LEU A 177 5.10 -16.65 30.07
N TYR A 178 6.14 -17.48 29.95
CA TYR A 178 6.83 -17.78 28.71
C TYR A 178 6.52 -19.21 28.25
N PHE A 179 6.26 -19.35 26.96
CA PHE A 179 6.04 -20.61 26.24
C PHE A 179 7.20 -20.79 25.25
N GLY A 180 8.01 -21.81 25.48
CA GLY A 180 9.20 -22.10 24.69
C GLY A 180 8.95 -23.27 23.73
N PHE A 181 9.06 -22.99 22.44
CA PHE A 181 8.87 -23.95 21.36
C PHE A 181 10.21 -24.34 20.73
N GLU A 182 10.32 -25.61 20.32
CA GLU A 182 11.48 -26.12 19.59
C GLU A 182 11.43 -25.74 18.10
N ASN A 183 10.23 -25.77 17.51
CA ASN A 183 9.98 -25.43 16.13
C ASN A 183 9.56 -23.98 15.91
N ASP A 184 9.81 -23.47 14.70
CA ASP A 184 9.43 -22.13 14.27
C ASP A 184 7.92 -22.06 13.98
N LEU A 185 7.21 -21.21 14.73
CA LEU A 185 5.77 -20.99 14.59
C LEU A 185 5.47 -19.63 13.96
N SER A 186 6.43 -19.06 13.21
CA SER A 186 6.23 -17.83 12.46
C SER A 186 4.93 -17.87 11.67
N HIS A 187 4.15 -16.80 11.79
CA HIS A 187 2.87 -16.61 11.10
C HIS A 187 1.76 -17.63 11.43
N HIS A 188 1.94 -18.50 12.43
CA HIS A 188 0.89 -19.42 12.86
C HIS A 188 -0.20 -18.70 13.66
N LEU A 189 -1.41 -19.24 13.61
CA LEU A 189 -2.43 -19.00 14.64
C LEU A 189 -2.23 -20.02 15.75
N LEU A 190 -1.48 -19.64 16.78
CA LEU A 190 -1.21 -20.47 17.95
C LEU A 190 -2.45 -20.49 18.85
N GLY A 191 -2.98 -21.68 19.12
CA GLY A 191 -4.01 -21.90 20.13
C GLY A 191 -3.39 -22.50 21.39
N LEU A 192 -3.74 -21.93 22.54
CA LEU A 192 -3.40 -22.46 23.85
C LEU A 192 -4.70 -22.85 24.55
N GLU A 193 -4.90 -24.15 24.78
CA GLU A 193 -5.98 -24.63 25.65
C GLU A 193 -5.47 -24.66 27.08
N THR A 194 -6.17 -23.95 27.95
CA THR A 194 -5.73 -23.69 29.31
C THR A 194 -6.83 -24.00 30.31
N ASP A 195 -6.45 -24.51 31.46
CA ASP A 195 -7.32 -24.67 32.61
C ASP A 195 -6.74 -23.89 33.79
N TRP A 196 -7.59 -23.09 34.45
CA TRP A 196 -7.21 -22.16 35.50
C TRP A 196 -7.98 -22.47 36.79
N ASP A 197 -7.36 -22.23 37.94
CA ASP A 197 -8.04 -22.28 39.24
C ASP A 197 -9.10 -21.17 39.32
N PRO A 198 -10.39 -21.49 39.56
CA PRO A 198 -11.46 -20.49 39.66
C PRO A 198 -11.26 -19.45 40.78
N ALA A 199 -10.41 -19.75 41.78
CA ALA A 199 -10.06 -18.82 42.85
C ALA A 199 -8.85 -17.93 42.53
N GLY A 200 -8.17 -18.15 41.39
CA GLY A 200 -7.03 -17.35 40.92
C GLY A 200 -7.45 -16.12 40.11
N GLY A 201 -6.50 -15.20 39.88
CA GLY A 201 -6.65 -14.11 38.90
C GLY A 201 -7.70 -13.02 39.22
N ALA A 202 -8.16 -12.94 40.48
CA ALA A 202 -9.14 -11.96 40.90
C ALA A 202 -8.67 -10.51 40.75
N GLY A 203 -9.61 -9.59 40.46
CA GLY A 203 -9.40 -8.13 40.49
C GLY A 203 -9.42 -7.43 39.13
N VAL A 204 -9.27 -8.18 38.04
CA VAL A 204 -9.33 -7.64 36.66
C VAL A 204 -10.77 -7.53 36.14
N ASP A 205 -10.96 -6.69 35.13
CA ASP A 205 -12.12 -6.80 34.23
C ASP A 205 -11.85 -7.94 33.23
N PRO A 206 -12.67 -9.01 33.22
CA PRO A 206 -12.52 -10.15 32.30
C PRO A 206 -12.50 -9.80 30.82
N THR A 207 -13.11 -8.67 30.45
CA THR A 207 -13.21 -8.21 29.05
C THR A 207 -12.02 -7.34 28.65
N MET A 208 -11.27 -6.81 29.61
CA MET A 208 -10.10 -5.96 29.40
C MET A 208 -8.98 -6.29 30.40
N PRO A 209 -8.39 -7.49 30.33
CA PRO A 209 -7.30 -7.86 31.20
C PRO A 209 -6.03 -7.04 30.87
N PRO A 210 -5.21 -6.68 31.86
CA PRO A 210 -4.00 -5.88 31.68
C PRO A 210 -2.82 -6.74 31.18
N LEU A 211 -3.04 -7.46 30.07
CA LEU A 211 -2.10 -8.42 29.50
C LEU A 211 -1.58 -7.95 28.14
N VAL A 212 -0.33 -8.29 27.83
CA VAL A 212 0.28 -8.07 26.52
C VAL A 212 0.90 -9.37 26.05
N TRP A 213 0.51 -9.83 24.87
CA TRP A 213 1.08 -10.99 24.20
C TRP A 213 2.21 -10.56 23.28
N GLU A 214 3.36 -11.21 23.37
CA GLU A 214 4.56 -10.88 22.60
C GLU A 214 5.28 -12.16 22.17
N ALA A 215 5.96 -12.10 21.02
CA ALA A 215 6.81 -13.17 20.53
C ALA A 215 8.23 -12.66 20.29
N ALA A 216 9.21 -13.53 20.51
CA ALA A 216 10.60 -13.24 20.27
C ALA A 216 10.90 -13.24 18.77
N THR A 217 11.62 -12.21 18.31
CA THR A 217 12.05 -12.02 16.91
C THR A 217 13.51 -12.40 16.67
N GLY A 218 14.21 -12.84 17.73
CA GLY A 218 15.63 -13.15 17.74
C GLY A 218 16.53 -11.95 18.09
N GLU A 219 17.76 -11.96 17.61
CA GLU A 219 18.76 -10.90 17.84
C GLU A 219 18.57 -9.69 16.91
N ARG A 220 17.31 -9.29 16.65
CA ARG A 220 16.99 -8.05 15.94
C ARG A 220 16.99 -6.87 16.92
N GLU A 221 17.06 -5.63 16.39
CA GLU A 221 17.01 -4.41 17.21
C GLU A 221 15.81 -4.38 18.17
N THR A 222 14.65 -4.86 17.70
CA THR A 222 13.46 -5.09 18.53
C THR A 222 13.34 -6.57 18.87
N ARG A 223 13.61 -6.95 20.12
CA ARG A 223 13.67 -8.35 20.60
C ARG A 223 12.30 -9.03 20.80
N TRP A 224 11.27 -8.24 21.11
CA TRP A 224 9.91 -8.71 21.37
C TRP A 224 8.94 -7.91 20.53
N THR A 225 8.06 -8.60 19.80
CA THR A 225 7.02 -7.97 18.99
C THR A 225 5.65 -8.34 19.54
N ALA A 226 4.78 -7.34 19.70
CA ALA A 226 3.40 -7.55 20.13
C ALA A 226 2.65 -8.47 19.16
N CYS A 227 1.87 -9.39 19.71
CA CYS A 227 1.07 -10.33 18.95
C CYS A 227 -0.39 -9.90 18.97
N ASP A 228 -1.08 -10.07 17.83
CA ASP A 228 -2.50 -9.80 17.76
C ASP A 228 -3.29 -10.96 18.37
N LEU A 229 -4.17 -10.66 19.32
CA LEU A 229 -5.07 -11.63 19.93
C LEU A 229 -6.28 -11.86 19.02
N GLU A 230 -6.52 -13.11 18.58
CA GLU A 230 -7.74 -13.48 17.83
C GLU A 230 -8.91 -13.67 18.79
N MET A 231 -8.66 -14.35 19.90
CA MET A 231 -9.70 -14.73 20.85
C MET A 231 -9.06 -15.08 22.19
N ASP A 232 -9.73 -14.68 23.26
CA ASP A 232 -9.49 -15.18 24.61
C ASP A 232 -10.84 -15.37 25.31
N ASN A 233 -11.23 -16.61 25.57
CA ASN A 233 -12.43 -16.93 26.34
C ASN A 233 -12.12 -17.38 27.78
N THR A 234 -10.87 -17.23 28.23
CA THR A 234 -10.41 -17.55 29.59
C THR A 234 -10.76 -16.46 30.59
N ARG A 235 -11.43 -15.37 30.16
CA ARG A 235 -11.80 -14.24 31.01
C ARG A 235 -10.60 -13.57 31.67
N GLY A 236 -9.49 -13.45 30.93
CA GLY A 236 -8.22 -12.96 31.46
C GLY A 236 -7.54 -13.97 32.37
N LEU A 237 -7.36 -15.20 31.89
CA LEU A 237 -6.67 -16.30 32.59
C LEU A 237 -7.37 -16.74 33.90
N ASN A 238 -8.70 -16.60 33.98
CA ASN A 238 -9.49 -16.88 35.18
C ASN A 238 -10.32 -18.17 35.08
N THR A 239 -10.68 -18.59 33.87
CA THR A 239 -11.52 -19.76 33.63
C THR A 239 -10.94 -20.64 32.55
N THR A 240 -11.24 -21.94 32.60
CA THR A 240 -10.89 -22.89 31.53
C THR A 240 -11.34 -22.34 30.17
N GLY A 241 -10.45 -22.40 29.20
CA GLY A 241 -10.70 -21.82 27.89
C GLY A 241 -9.51 -21.94 26.95
N ARG A 242 -9.67 -21.32 25.79
CA ARG A 242 -8.72 -21.27 24.70
C ARG A 242 -8.36 -19.83 24.40
N ILE A 243 -7.08 -19.62 24.20
CA ILE A 243 -6.48 -18.37 23.75
C ILE A 243 -5.92 -18.61 22.36
N GLN A 244 -6.25 -17.76 21.40
CA GLN A 244 -5.71 -17.84 20.04
C GLN A 244 -4.95 -16.55 19.71
N VAL A 245 -3.69 -16.70 19.32
CA VAL A 245 -2.76 -15.59 19.13
C VAL A 245 -2.09 -15.73 17.77
N HIS A 246 -2.05 -14.63 17.00
CA HIS A 246 -1.33 -14.59 15.74
C HIS A 246 0.15 -14.34 15.99
N MET A 247 0.98 -15.28 15.53
CA MET A 247 2.43 -15.18 15.66
C MET A 247 3.00 -14.26 14.58
N PRO A 248 3.88 -13.30 14.92
CA PRO A 248 4.67 -12.57 13.95
C PRO A 248 5.74 -13.49 13.34
N ALA A 249 6.63 -12.92 12.52
CA ALA A 249 7.89 -13.62 12.21
C ALA A 249 8.72 -13.75 13.50
N MET A 250 9.03 -14.99 13.88
CA MET A 250 9.72 -15.32 15.10
C MET A 250 11.22 -15.56 14.86
N GLY A 251 11.99 -15.47 15.93
CA GLY A 251 13.39 -15.87 15.95
C GLY A 251 13.76 -16.45 17.30
N LYS A 252 14.81 -17.27 17.31
CA LYS A 252 15.32 -17.87 18.53
C LYS A 252 15.89 -16.80 19.47
N TYR A 253 15.54 -16.89 20.75
CA TYR A 253 16.03 -15.98 21.78
C TYR A 253 16.35 -16.74 23.06
N THR A 254 17.30 -16.25 23.84
CA THR A 254 17.72 -16.90 25.09
C THR A 254 16.94 -16.34 26.28
N VAL A 255 16.13 -17.20 26.90
CA VAL A 255 15.44 -16.93 28.18
C VAL A 255 15.80 -18.05 29.14
N ASN A 256 16.16 -17.70 30.38
CA ASN A 256 16.57 -18.67 31.40
C ASN A 256 17.65 -19.65 30.90
N ASN A 257 18.67 -19.13 30.20
CA ASN A 257 19.76 -19.90 29.57
C ASN A 257 19.32 -20.95 28.54
N GLN A 258 18.11 -20.83 27.98
CA GLN A 258 17.59 -21.71 26.95
C GLN A 258 17.21 -20.90 25.70
N GLU A 259 17.81 -21.26 24.58
CA GLU A 259 17.54 -20.66 23.29
C GLU A 259 16.37 -21.39 22.61
N ARG A 260 15.22 -20.71 22.46
CA ARG A 260 13.99 -21.28 21.89
C ARG A 260 13.21 -20.22 21.12
N TYR A 261 12.16 -20.65 20.42
CA TYR A 261 11.13 -19.75 19.91
C TYR A 261 10.18 -19.42 21.07
N TRP A 262 10.28 -18.19 21.58
CA TRP A 262 9.53 -17.80 22.77
C TRP A 262 8.29 -16.99 22.41
N VAL A 263 7.16 -17.37 23.01
CA VAL A 263 5.95 -16.56 23.12
C VAL A 263 5.76 -16.23 24.59
N ARG A 264 5.36 -15.01 24.94
CA ARG A 264 5.07 -14.64 26.32
C ARG A 264 3.79 -13.85 26.44
N VAL A 265 3.16 -13.98 27.60
CA VAL A 265 2.13 -13.07 28.08
C VAL A 265 2.68 -12.35 29.30
N ARG A 266 2.66 -11.01 29.30
CA ARG A 266 3.15 -10.19 30.42
C ARG A 266 2.06 -9.28 30.96
N VAL A 267 2.17 -8.96 32.24
CA VAL A 267 1.33 -7.96 32.91
C VAL A 267 1.84 -6.55 32.58
N LYS A 268 0.93 -5.68 32.16
CA LYS A 268 1.20 -4.24 32.01
C LYS A 268 0.50 -3.44 33.10
N THR A 269 1.07 -2.29 33.46
CA THR A 269 0.39 -1.32 34.31
C THR A 269 -0.65 -0.56 33.48
N PRO A 270 -1.96 -0.59 33.84
CA PRO A 270 -2.97 0.17 33.13
C PRO A 270 -2.71 1.67 33.24
N THR A 271 -2.71 2.36 32.10
CA THR A 271 -2.62 3.83 32.01
C THR A 271 -3.85 4.50 32.64
N ALA A 272 -3.77 5.81 32.91
CA ALA A 272 -4.91 6.56 33.47
C ALA A 272 -6.17 6.47 32.59
N ALA A 273 -6.00 6.55 31.26
CA ALA A 273 -7.08 6.41 30.29
C ALA A 273 -7.70 5.00 30.29
N GLU A 274 -6.86 3.96 30.30
CA GLU A 274 -7.35 2.57 30.34
C GLU A 274 -8.11 2.27 31.65
N ARG A 275 -7.67 2.86 32.78
CA ARG A 275 -8.42 2.75 34.05
C ARG A 275 -9.78 3.43 33.97
N GLN A 276 -9.87 4.59 33.33
CA GLN A 276 -11.16 5.26 33.12
C GLN A 276 -12.09 4.42 32.26
N ASN A 277 -11.55 3.73 31.26
CA ASN A 277 -12.30 2.81 30.41
C ASN A 277 -12.68 1.47 31.07
N GLY A 278 -12.26 1.23 32.32
CA GLY A 278 -12.66 0.06 33.10
C GLY A 278 -11.56 -0.97 33.34
N MET A 279 -10.38 -0.83 32.73
CA MET A 279 -9.27 -1.76 32.96
C MET A 279 -8.82 -1.71 34.44
N ARG A 280 -8.60 -2.89 35.04
CA ARG A 280 -8.18 -3.04 36.43
C ARG A 280 -6.99 -4.00 36.53
N PRO A 281 -6.06 -3.79 37.48
CA PRO A 281 -4.96 -4.71 37.73
C PRO A 281 -5.42 -5.99 38.44
N TYR A 282 -4.64 -7.06 38.31
CA TYR A 282 -4.81 -8.25 39.14
C TYR A 282 -4.54 -7.93 40.62
N ARG A 283 -5.32 -8.56 41.50
CA ARG A 283 -5.08 -8.58 42.96
C ARG A 283 -4.45 -9.89 43.40
N VAL A 284 -4.79 -10.97 42.72
CA VAL A 284 -4.32 -12.33 42.97
C VAL A 284 -3.75 -12.90 41.67
N SER A 285 -2.65 -13.63 41.76
CA SER A 285 -2.05 -14.34 40.62
C SER A 285 -3.02 -15.37 40.02
N PRO A 286 -3.15 -15.46 38.69
CA PRO A 286 -3.78 -16.60 38.05
C PRO A 286 -3.00 -17.89 38.33
N ARG A 287 -3.73 -18.99 38.55
CA ARG A 287 -3.11 -20.31 38.78
C ARG A 287 -3.40 -21.25 37.64
N LEU A 288 -2.37 -21.63 36.90
CA LEU A 288 -2.45 -22.51 35.74
C LEU A 288 -2.46 -23.98 36.20
N ARG A 289 -3.49 -24.74 35.80
CA ARG A 289 -3.64 -26.17 36.10
C ARG A 289 -3.27 -27.06 34.92
N ARG A 290 -3.73 -26.71 33.72
CA ARG A 290 -3.50 -27.47 32.48
C ARG A 290 -3.14 -26.54 31.33
N LEU A 291 -2.25 -26.96 30.45
CA LEU A 291 -1.88 -26.23 29.23
C LEU A 291 -1.53 -27.22 28.10
N THR A 292 -2.15 -27.03 26.94
CA THR A 292 -1.73 -27.63 25.67
C THR A 292 -1.66 -26.55 24.58
N ALA A 293 -0.88 -26.82 23.54
CA ALA A 293 -0.64 -25.88 22.45
C ALA A 293 -0.88 -26.56 21.10
N ASP A 294 -1.62 -25.90 20.24
CA ASP A 294 -2.09 -26.42 18.96
C ASP A 294 -2.04 -25.35 17.87
N ALA A 295 -1.86 -25.76 16.61
CA ALA A 295 -1.95 -24.85 15.47
C ALA A 295 -3.38 -24.83 14.92
N TRP A 296 -4.01 -23.66 14.95
CA TRP A 296 -5.39 -23.45 14.47
C TRP A 296 -5.46 -22.82 13.09
N GLY A 297 -4.32 -22.56 12.46
CA GLY A 297 -4.25 -21.83 11.22
C GLY A 297 -2.90 -21.16 11.00
N GLY A 298 -2.86 -20.32 9.97
CA GLY A 298 -1.70 -19.49 9.69
C GLY A 298 -2.05 -18.33 8.78
N THR A 299 -1.18 -17.33 8.76
CA THR A 299 -1.31 -16.13 7.93
C THR A 299 -0.19 -16.12 6.91
N ILE A 300 -0.52 -15.80 5.66
CA ILE A 300 0.47 -15.72 4.59
C ILE A 300 0.20 -14.49 3.72
N PRO A 301 1.25 -13.86 3.19
CA PRO A 301 1.15 -12.90 2.09
C PRO A 301 0.33 -13.40 0.91
N ALA A 302 -0.55 -12.53 0.42
CA ALA A 302 -1.27 -12.70 -0.82
C ALA A 302 -1.30 -11.39 -1.62
N THR A 303 -1.23 -11.53 -2.94
CA THR A 303 -1.18 -10.42 -3.88
C THR A 303 -2.41 -10.46 -4.80
N HIS A 304 -2.98 -9.30 -5.15
CA HIS A 304 -4.05 -9.20 -6.14
C HIS A 304 -3.50 -9.50 -7.53
N ALA A 305 -3.42 -10.78 -7.83
CA ALA A 305 -2.93 -11.32 -9.08
C ALA A 305 -3.60 -12.66 -9.34
N GLN A 306 -3.83 -12.98 -10.60
CA GLN A 306 -4.12 -14.34 -11.04
C GLN A 306 -2.93 -14.87 -11.82
N LEU A 307 -2.55 -16.13 -11.56
CA LEU A 307 -1.49 -16.80 -12.29
C LEU A 307 -2.05 -17.42 -13.56
N VAL A 308 -1.47 -17.08 -14.70
CA VAL A 308 -1.71 -17.75 -15.97
C VAL A 308 -0.47 -18.56 -16.30
N ALA A 309 -0.63 -19.86 -16.54
CA ALA A 309 0.46 -20.77 -16.82
C ALA A 309 0.35 -21.35 -18.23
N ALA A 310 1.50 -21.56 -18.86
CA ALA A 310 1.69 -22.21 -20.15
C ALA A 310 0.74 -21.70 -21.25
N GLU A 311 0.66 -20.38 -21.43
CA GLU A 311 -0.18 -19.81 -22.48
C GLU A 311 0.46 -19.99 -23.85
N PHE A 312 -0.23 -20.70 -24.75
CA PHE A 312 0.21 -20.87 -26.12
C PHE A 312 -0.14 -19.62 -26.96
N LEU A 313 0.89 -18.95 -27.48
CA LEU A 313 0.75 -17.71 -28.25
C LEU A 313 0.60 -17.97 -29.75
N GLY A 314 1.10 -19.11 -30.23
CA GLY A 314 1.09 -19.48 -31.65
C GLY A 314 2.36 -20.20 -32.08
N ARG A 315 2.52 -20.34 -33.41
CA ARG A 315 3.71 -20.92 -34.03
C ARG A 315 4.47 -19.85 -34.81
N SER A 316 5.80 -19.92 -34.75
CA SER A 316 6.65 -19.03 -35.55
C SER A 316 6.45 -19.29 -37.03
N ASP A 317 6.30 -18.23 -37.81
CA ASP A 317 6.32 -18.31 -39.27
C ASP A 317 7.75 -18.26 -39.86
N GLY A 318 8.76 -18.05 -39.01
CA GLY A 318 10.16 -17.92 -39.38
C GLY A 318 10.55 -16.54 -39.93
N SER A 319 9.65 -15.55 -39.87
CA SER A 319 9.93 -14.18 -40.27
C SER A 319 10.45 -13.32 -39.09
N PRO A 320 11.29 -12.30 -39.34
CA PRO A 320 11.70 -11.35 -38.32
C PRO A 320 10.55 -10.40 -37.95
N GLY A 321 10.57 -9.85 -36.74
CA GLY A 321 9.62 -8.81 -36.33
C GLY A 321 8.20 -9.29 -36.06
N GLN A 322 8.01 -10.60 -35.88
CA GLN A 322 6.72 -11.21 -35.53
C GLN A 322 6.11 -10.57 -34.27
N ARG A 323 4.78 -10.47 -34.26
CA ARG A 323 3.98 -9.92 -33.15
C ARG A 323 2.93 -10.91 -32.73
N LEU A 324 2.80 -11.07 -31.42
CA LEU A 324 1.92 -12.04 -30.77
C LEU A 324 1.18 -11.33 -29.64
N GLN A 325 0.02 -11.85 -29.26
CA GLN A 325 -0.86 -11.21 -28.30
C GLN A 325 -1.19 -12.19 -27.18
N LEU A 326 -0.95 -11.79 -25.93
CA LEU A 326 -1.46 -12.54 -24.78
C LEU A 326 -2.96 -12.29 -24.62
N GLN A 327 -3.68 -13.33 -24.17
CA GLN A 327 -5.14 -13.31 -24.01
C GLN A 327 -5.59 -12.58 -22.74
N ARG A 328 -4.80 -12.62 -21.67
CA ARG A 328 -5.12 -11.90 -20.42
C ARG A 328 -4.14 -10.76 -20.20
N PHE A 329 -4.67 -9.55 -20.17
CA PHE A 329 -3.95 -8.33 -19.88
C PHE A 329 -4.91 -7.37 -19.13
N PRO A 330 -4.39 -6.43 -18.31
CA PRO A 330 -2.99 -6.08 -18.15
C PRO A 330 -2.17 -7.13 -17.38
N ILE A 331 -0.87 -7.16 -17.66
CA ILE A 331 0.16 -8.03 -17.09
C ILE A 331 0.94 -7.22 -16.06
N LEU A 332 1.22 -7.84 -14.91
CA LEU A 332 2.02 -7.21 -13.86
C LEU A 332 3.51 -7.17 -14.23
N LYS A 333 4.28 -6.36 -13.49
CA LYS A 333 5.73 -6.34 -13.63
C LYS A 333 6.33 -7.75 -13.49
N ARG A 334 7.11 -8.16 -14.49
CA ARG A 334 7.65 -9.52 -14.58
C ARG A 334 8.55 -9.86 -13.40
N LYS A 335 8.32 -11.03 -12.81
CA LYS A 335 9.24 -11.67 -11.86
C LYS A 335 10.16 -12.66 -12.60
N PRO A 336 11.33 -13.02 -12.03
CA PRO A 336 12.14 -14.11 -12.56
C PRO A 336 11.31 -15.38 -12.77
N GLY A 337 11.43 -16.00 -13.95
CA GLY A 337 10.67 -17.19 -14.34
C GLY A 337 9.35 -16.90 -15.08
N GLU A 338 8.90 -15.64 -15.15
CA GLU A 338 7.80 -15.21 -16.03
C GLU A 338 8.37 -14.88 -17.41
N THR A 339 8.50 -15.90 -18.27
CA THR A 339 9.27 -15.78 -19.53
C THR A 339 8.60 -16.47 -20.70
N LEU A 340 8.94 -16.00 -21.91
CA LEU A 340 8.66 -16.71 -23.15
C LEU A 340 9.58 -17.93 -23.30
N THR A 341 9.00 -19.06 -23.64
CA THR A 341 9.72 -20.25 -24.09
C THR A 341 9.37 -20.58 -25.52
N ILE A 342 10.38 -21.02 -26.27
CA ILE A 342 10.24 -21.47 -27.65
C ILE A 342 10.59 -22.95 -27.72
N HIS A 343 9.72 -23.72 -28.35
CA HIS A 343 9.87 -25.16 -28.46
C HIS A 343 9.63 -25.63 -29.88
N LEU A 344 10.68 -26.18 -30.51
CA LEU A 344 10.58 -26.94 -31.74
C LEU A 344 10.53 -28.45 -31.41
N GLU A 345 9.71 -29.20 -32.13
CA GLU A 345 9.57 -30.64 -31.92
C GLU A 345 10.93 -31.36 -32.11
N GLY A 346 11.30 -32.19 -31.15
CA GLY A 346 12.60 -32.88 -31.13
C GLY A 346 13.75 -32.07 -30.53
N GLU A 347 13.54 -30.81 -30.17
CA GLU A 347 14.54 -29.95 -29.54
C GLU A 347 14.18 -29.59 -28.08
N ALA A 348 15.20 -29.24 -27.29
CA ALA A 348 15.00 -28.73 -25.94
C ALA A 348 14.27 -27.38 -25.97
N MET A 349 13.42 -27.12 -24.96
CA MET A 349 12.78 -25.81 -24.82
C MET A 349 13.85 -24.73 -24.56
N GLN A 350 13.78 -23.65 -25.31
CA GLN A 350 14.66 -22.50 -25.15
C GLN A 350 13.92 -21.37 -24.42
N THR A 351 14.47 -20.91 -23.30
CA THR A 351 13.98 -19.72 -22.60
C THR A 351 14.52 -18.46 -23.25
N TRP A 352 13.62 -17.53 -23.56
CA TRP A 352 13.95 -16.24 -24.13
C TRP A 352 13.96 -15.16 -23.02
N ARG A 353 14.76 -14.12 -23.21
CA ARG A 353 14.95 -13.03 -22.26
C ARG A 353 14.17 -11.79 -22.70
N GLU A 354 13.43 -11.20 -21.76
CA GLU A 354 12.79 -9.91 -21.99
C GLU A 354 13.83 -8.79 -21.98
N VAL A 355 13.74 -7.90 -22.97
CA VAL A 355 14.54 -6.66 -23.05
C VAL A 355 13.61 -5.45 -23.20
N ALA A 356 14.09 -4.27 -22.83
CA ALA A 356 13.32 -3.04 -23.00
C ALA A 356 13.11 -2.73 -24.49
N ASP A 357 14.17 -2.86 -25.28
CA ASP A 357 14.20 -2.71 -26.72
C ASP A 357 15.30 -3.60 -27.32
N PHE A 358 15.31 -3.69 -28.66
CA PHE A 358 16.23 -4.56 -29.37
C PHE A 358 17.56 -3.91 -29.76
N GLY A 359 17.81 -2.64 -29.41
CA GLY A 359 18.94 -1.85 -29.92
C GLY A 359 20.30 -2.51 -29.71
N ASP A 360 20.48 -3.14 -28.54
CA ASP A 360 21.70 -3.87 -28.14
C ASP A 360 21.64 -5.37 -28.42
N SER A 361 20.58 -5.87 -29.07
CA SER A 361 20.39 -7.31 -29.35
C SER A 361 21.11 -7.74 -30.62
N GLY A 362 21.94 -8.78 -30.51
CA GLY A 362 22.54 -9.49 -31.62
C GLY A 362 21.58 -10.47 -32.30
N PHE A 363 21.92 -10.91 -33.52
CA PHE A 363 21.09 -11.80 -34.33
C PHE A 363 20.90 -13.21 -33.77
N THR A 364 21.70 -13.60 -32.77
CA THR A 364 21.59 -14.89 -32.06
C THR A 364 20.90 -14.76 -30.71
N ASP A 365 20.63 -13.53 -30.25
CA ASP A 365 20.17 -13.31 -28.89
C ASP A 365 18.67 -13.64 -28.79
N PRO A 366 18.26 -14.59 -27.92
CA PRO A 366 16.87 -15.01 -27.79
C PRO A 366 16.09 -13.95 -26.99
N HIS A 367 15.89 -12.78 -27.59
CA HIS A 367 15.30 -11.61 -26.97
C HIS A 367 13.87 -11.37 -27.47
N TYR A 368 13.02 -10.90 -26.57
CA TYR A 368 11.69 -10.42 -26.89
C TYR A 368 11.38 -9.14 -26.11
N THR A 369 10.39 -8.38 -26.56
CA THR A 369 9.80 -7.29 -25.77
C THR A 369 8.35 -7.63 -25.50
N LEU A 370 7.84 -7.22 -24.34
CA LEU A 370 6.44 -7.39 -23.98
C LEU A 370 5.89 -6.06 -23.44
N ASP A 371 4.75 -5.63 -23.95
CA ASP A 371 4.00 -4.51 -23.40
C ASP A 371 2.98 -5.04 -22.38
N GLY A 372 3.19 -4.76 -21.09
CA GLY A 372 2.33 -5.30 -20.04
C GLY A 372 0.93 -4.69 -19.99
N VAL A 373 0.70 -3.51 -20.57
CA VAL A 373 -0.65 -2.90 -20.57
C VAL A 373 -1.52 -3.51 -21.65
N THR A 374 -0.95 -3.69 -22.84
CA THR A 374 -1.65 -4.19 -24.03
C THR A 374 -1.54 -5.69 -24.21
N GLY A 375 -0.54 -6.35 -23.61
CA GLY A 375 -0.23 -7.76 -23.82
C GLY A 375 0.46 -8.07 -25.15
N GLU A 376 0.92 -7.07 -25.90
CA GLU A 376 1.61 -7.29 -27.18
C GLU A 376 3.07 -7.74 -26.95
N LEU A 377 3.38 -8.94 -27.42
CA LEU A 377 4.73 -9.49 -27.47
C LEU A 377 5.32 -9.26 -28.86
N ARG A 378 6.55 -8.74 -28.92
CA ARG A 378 7.28 -8.54 -30.19
C ARG A 378 8.59 -9.30 -30.18
N LEU A 379 8.94 -9.82 -31.35
CA LEU A 379 10.23 -10.46 -31.64
C LEU A 379 11.14 -9.51 -32.45
N GLY A 380 12.44 -9.84 -32.45
CA GLY A 380 13.48 -9.02 -33.04
C GLY A 380 13.24 -8.69 -34.52
N PRO A 381 13.26 -7.41 -34.94
CA PRO A 381 13.04 -7.04 -36.33
C PRO A 381 14.30 -7.19 -37.20
N ALA A 382 14.10 -7.20 -38.52
CA ALA A 382 15.14 -7.02 -39.51
C ALA A 382 15.09 -5.57 -40.02
N VAL A 383 16.18 -4.83 -39.88
CA VAL A 383 16.27 -3.43 -40.31
C VAL A 383 17.31 -3.31 -41.41
N ARG A 384 16.89 -2.76 -42.55
CA ARG A 384 17.77 -2.45 -43.67
C ARG A 384 18.64 -1.24 -43.32
N GLN A 385 19.95 -1.42 -43.45
CA GLN A 385 20.96 -0.40 -43.20
C GLN A 385 21.17 0.50 -44.43
N PRO A 386 21.81 1.68 -44.27
CA PRO A 386 22.07 2.59 -45.38
C PRO A 386 22.90 1.97 -46.53
N ASP A 387 23.76 1.00 -46.22
CA ASP A 387 24.56 0.24 -47.20
C ASP A 387 23.75 -0.86 -47.92
N GLY A 388 22.47 -1.01 -47.60
CA GLY A 388 21.57 -2.00 -48.18
C GLY A 388 21.60 -3.36 -47.49
N THR A 389 22.49 -3.58 -46.51
CA THR A 389 22.54 -4.83 -45.73
C THR A 389 21.34 -4.94 -44.80
N LEU A 390 20.93 -6.17 -44.47
CA LEU A 390 19.90 -6.43 -43.47
C LEU A 390 20.56 -6.80 -42.16
N LYS A 391 20.31 -6.01 -41.11
CA LYS A 391 20.74 -6.33 -39.75
C LYS A 391 19.55 -6.87 -38.96
N LEU A 392 19.77 -8.02 -38.31
CA LEU A 392 18.80 -8.61 -37.40
C LEU A 392 19.07 -8.13 -35.97
N TYR A 393 18.01 -7.77 -35.27
CA TYR A 393 18.05 -7.26 -33.90
C TYR A 393 17.34 -8.24 -32.96
N GLY A 394 18.00 -9.37 -32.67
CA GLY A 394 17.43 -10.53 -31.98
C GLY A 394 17.35 -11.77 -32.86
N ALA A 395 17.31 -12.93 -32.23
CA ALA A 395 17.09 -14.21 -32.88
C ALA A 395 15.70 -14.30 -33.49
N ILE A 396 15.58 -15.07 -34.58
CA ILE A 396 14.31 -15.41 -35.20
C ILE A 396 13.98 -16.85 -34.79
N PRO A 397 12.81 -17.11 -34.18
CA PRO A 397 12.45 -18.47 -33.84
C PRO A 397 12.29 -19.34 -35.09
N PRO A 398 12.76 -20.59 -35.09
CA PRO A 398 12.61 -21.49 -36.23
C PRO A 398 11.15 -21.61 -36.67
N ARG A 399 10.92 -21.67 -37.99
CA ARG A 399 9.56 -21.84 -38.53
C ARG A 399 8.92 -23.11 -37.97
N GLY A 400 7.69 -22.99 -37.48
CA GLY A 400 6.94 -24.10 -36.87
C GLY A 400 7.19 -24.29 -35.37
N ALA A 401 8.18 -23.59 -34.77
CA ALA A 401 8.39 -23.63 -33.33
C ALA A 401 7.18 -23.03 -32.58
N ASN A 402 6.74 -23.69 -31.52
CA ASN A 402 5.68 -23.23 -30.63
C ASN A 402 6.23 -22.14 -29.71
N LEU A 403 5.47 -21.05 -29.58
CA LEU A 403 5.75 -19.97 -28.63
C LEU A 403 4.78 -20.08 -27.46
N ILE A 404 5.32 -20.29 -26.26
CA ILE A 404 4.55 -20.50 -25.05
C ILE A 404 5.04 -19.51 -24.01
N PHE A 405 4.15 -18.71 -23.44
CA PHE A 405 4.49 -17.93 -22.26
C PHE A 405 4.37 -18.81 -21.03
N HIS A 406 5.50 -19.14 -20.40
CA HIS A 406 5.58 -20.18 -19.37
C HIS A 406 4.67 -19.89 -18.18
N GLN A 407 4.70 -18.66 -17.69
CA GLN A 407 3.75 -18.16 -16.70
C GLN A 407 3.79 -16.64 -16.65
N TYR A 408 2.70 -16.00 -16.27
CA TYR A 408 2.64 -14.57 -15.97
C TYR A 408 1.50 -14.27 -15.02
N ARG A 409 1.55 -13.08 -14.41
CA ARG A 409 0.50 -12.61 -13.51
C ARG A 409 -0.30 -11.50 -14.17
N THR A 410 -1.62 -11.59 -14.07
CA THR A 410 -2.56 -10.58 -14.56
C THR A 410 -3.46 -10.07 -13.42
N GLY A 411 -4.01 -8.87 -13.58
CA GLY A 411 -4.83 -8.19 -12.57
C GLY A 411 -4.13 -6.97 -12.00
N GLY A 412 -4.06 -6.89 -10.68
CA GLY A 412 -3.60 -5.71 -9.96
C GLY A 412 -4.59 -4.54 -10.05
N GLY A 413 -4.08 -3.32 -9.93
CA GLY A 413 -4.94 -2.13 -9.98
C GLY A 413 -5.47 -1.71 -8.62
N ALA A 414 -6.10 -0.53 -8.61
CA ALA A 414 -6.70 0.05 -7.43
C ALA A 414 -7.91 -0.77 -6.92
N VAL A 415 -8.54 -1.55 -7.80
CA VAL A 415 -9.63 -2.48 -7.45
C VAL A 415 -9.22 -3.51 -6.39
N GLY A 416 -7.93 -3.82 -6.28
CA GLY A 416 -7.40 -4.71 -5.24
C GLY A 416 -7.39 -4.11 -3.84
N ASN A 417 -7.53 -2.79 -3.71
CA ASN A 417 -7.49 -2.13 -2.41
C ASN A 417 -8.82 -2.34 -1.67
N VAL A 418 -8.94 -3.49 -1.00
CA VAL A 418 -10.15 -3.91 -0.29
C VAL A 418 -10.02 -3.80 1.22
N GLN A 419 -11.14 -3.57 1.91
CA GLN A 419 -11.16 -3.50 3.38
C GLN A 419 -10.87 -4.85 4.04
N ALA A 420 -10.60 -4.83 5.34
CA ALA A 420 -10.48 -6.06 6.14
C ALA A 420 -11.78 -6.89 6.05
N GLY A 421 -11.65 -8.22 6.00
CA GLY A 421 -12.77 -9.15 5.94
C GLY A 421 -13.41 -9.35 4.56
N ILE A 422 -13.00 -8.60 3.54
CA ILE A 422 -13.56 -8.71 2.18
C ILE A 422 -13.11 -10.00 1.48
N LEU A 423 -11.85 -10.42 1.67
CA LEU A 423 -11.28 -11.63 1.06
C LEU A 423 -11.63 -12.86 1.90
N ASN A 424 -12.82 -13.41 1.71
CA ASN A 424 -13.41 -14.42 2.61
C ASN A 424 -13.77 -15.76 1.94
N THR A 425 -13.54 -15.88 0.63
CA THR A 425 -13.96 -17.04 -0.16
C THR A 425 -12.74 -17.78 -0.72
N LEU A 426 -12.69 -19.10 -0.59
CA LEU A 426 -11.71 -19.94 -1.30
C LEU A 426 -12.28 -20.34 -2.66
N LYS A 427 -11.51 -20.17 -3.73
CA LYS A 427 -11.93 -20.66 -5.05
C LYS A 427 -11.75 -22.16 -5.24
N THR A 428 -10.76 -22.73 -4.55
CA THR A 428 -10.53 -24.17 -4.49
C THR A 428 -10.60 -24.59 -3.03
N ALA A 429 -11.44 -25.57 -2.71
CA ALA A 429 -11.54 -26.10 -1.36
C ALA A 429 -10.21 -26.76 -0.94
N ILE A 430 -9.75 -26.46 0.26
CA ILE A 430 -8.53 -27.04 0.84
C ILE A 430 -8.96 -27.90 2.03
N PRO A 431 -8.57 -29.18 2.10
CA PRO A 431 -8.90 -30.04 3.23
C PRO A 431 -8.53 -29.41 4.57
N TYR A 432 -9.40 -29.61 5.58
CA TYR A 432 -9.25 -29.12 6.96
C TYR A 432 -9.26 -27.60 7.13
N VAL A 433 -9.33 -26.79 6.06
CA VAL A 433 -9.48 -25.35 6.17
C VAL A 433 -10.97 -25.02 6.29
N ALA A 434 -11.36 -24.39 7.40
CA ALA A 434 -12.74 -24.00 7.68
C ALA A 434 -13.11 -22.64 7.06
N ARG A 435 -12.19 -21.67 7.11
CA ARG A 435 -12.41 -20.33 6.54
C ARG A 435 -11.11 -19.63 6.19
N VAL A 436 -11.23 -18.61 5.35
CA VAL A 436 -10.16 -17.68 5.01
C VAL A 436 -10.67 -16.24 5.19
N SER A 437 -9.78 -15.31 5.53
CA SER A 437 -10.09 -13.88 5.68
C SER A 437 -8.81 -13.06 5.63
N ASN A 438 -8.83 -11.89 5.00
CA ASN A 438 -7.83 -10.87 5.26
C ASN A 438 -8.16 -10.13 6.56
N ARG A 439 -7.27 -10.18 7.55
CA ARG A 439 -7.47 -9.47 8.84
C ARG A 439 -7.18 -7.98 8.75
N ARG A 440 -6.36 -7.58 7.77
CA ARG A 440 -6.00 -6.18 7.48
C ARG A 440 -6.48 -5.86 6.07
N ALA A 441 -6.74 -4.57 5.81
CA ALA A 441 -7.08 -4.11 4.47
C ALA A 441 -5.95 -4.44 3.49
N ALA A 442 -6.32 -4.76 2.25
CA ALA A 442 -5.38 -4.86 1.15
C ALA A 442 -5.03 -3.46 0.62
N GLN A 443 -3.76 -3.22 0.34
CA GLN A 443 -3.25 -1.89 0.00
C GLN A 443 -2.13 -1.96 -1.05
N GLY A 444 -1.79 -0.82 -1.65
CA GLY A 444 -0.67 -0.70 -2.60
C GLY A 444 -1.06 -0.90 -4.08
N GLY A 445 -2.30 -1.26 -4.38
CA GLY A 445 -2.76 -1.45 -5.75
C GLY A 445 -2.89 -0.11 -6.49
N LEU A 446 -2.34 -0.05 -7.71
CA LEU A 446 -2.41 1.12 -8.60
C LEU A 446 -2.81 0.68 -9.99
N ASP A 447 -3.74 1.41 -10.61
CA ASP A 447 -4.16 1.14 -11.98
C ASP A 447 -3.00 1.37 -12.97
N ALA A 448 -3.12 0.75 -14.15
CA ALA A 448 -2.21 1.01 -15.24
C ALA A 448 -2.20 2.52 -15.57
N GLU A 449 -1.04 3.04 -15.98
CA GLU A 449 -0.92 4.45 -16.27
C GLU A 449 -1.83 4.84 -17.43
N THR A 450 -2.61 5.91 -17.23
CA THR A 450 -3.44 6.46 -18.29
C THR A 450 -2.59 7.23 -19.29
N LEU A 451 -3.07 7.37 -20.52
CA LEU A 451 -2.39 8.17 -21.55
C LEU A 451 -2.10 9.60 -21.08
N GLN A 452 -3.07 10.23 -20.41
CA GLN A 452 -2.93 11.58 -19.90
C GLN A 452 -1.81 11.67 -18.84
N ALA A 453 -1.71 10.69 -17.94
CA ALA A 453 -0.63 10.64 -16.96
C ALA A 453 0.74 10.44 -17.64
N ALA A 454 0.82 9.58 -18.65
CA ALA A 454 2.03 9.36 -19.43
C ALA A 454 2.48 10.64 -20.17
N MET A 455 1.55 11.41 -20.75
CA MET A 455 1.84 12.71 -21.37
C MET A 455 2.40 13.73 -20.37
N MET A 456 1.98 13.66 -19.09
CA MET A 456 2.53 14.51 -18.02
C MET A 456 3.89 14.01 -17.51
N ARG A 457 4.15 12.71 -17.60
CA ARG A 457 5.41 12.06 -17.21
C ARG A 457 6.51 12.24 -18.25
N ALA A 458 6.18 12.13 -19.54
CA ALA A 458 7.15 12.12 -20.64
C ALA A 458 8.10 13.34 -20.66
N PRO A 459 7.63 14.59 -20.54
CA PRO A 459 8.54 15.76 -20.50
C PRO A 459 9.51 15.72 -19.32
N LYS A 460 9.07 15.25 -18.16
CA LYS A 460 9.91 15.14 -16.96
C LYS A 460 11.00 14.09 -17.13
N LEU A 461 10.66 12.96 -17.78
CA LEU A 461 11.60 11.90 -18.12
C LEU A 461 12.67 12.38 -19.12
N LEU A 462 12.26 13.11 -20.16
CA LEU A 462 13.18 13.71 -21.12
C LEU A 462 14.09 14.78 -20.51
N ARG A 463 13.58 15.52 -19.52
CA ARG A 463 14.34 16.53 -18.80
C ARG A 463 15.38 15.93 -17.87
N SER A 464 15.01 14.91 -17.08
CA SER A 464 15.94 14.27 -16.13
C SER A 464 16.96 13.37 -16.83
N ARG A 465 16.59 12.74 -17.96
CA ARG A 465 17.40 11.74 -18.68
C ARG A 465 17.95 10.67 -17.73
N ASP A 466 17.08 10.18 -16.85
CA ASP A 466 17.38 9.20 -15.80
C ASP A 466 18.53 9.61 -14.85
N ARG A 467 18.74 10.93 -14.62
CA ARG A 467 19.75 11.46 -13.71
C ARG A 467 19.14 12.42 -12.69
N ALA A 468 19.56 12.30 -11.43
CA ALA A 468 19.12 13.15 -10.33
C ALA A 468 20.09 14.33 -10.15
N VAL A 469 19.76 15.48 -10.74
CA VAL A 469 20.60 16.69 -10.71
C VAL A 469 19.93 17.82 -9.95
N THR A 470 18.69 18.18 -10.30
CA THR A 470 17.93 19.23 -9.60
C THR A 470 17.01 18.64 -8.54
N GLU A 471 16.54 19.47 -7.60
CA GLU A 471 15.53 19.06 -6.60
C GLU A 471 14.32 18.38 -7.25
N SER A 472 13.84 18.95 -8.37
CA SER A 472 12.70 18.42 -9.09
C SER A 472 12.98 17.09 -9.81
N ASP A 473 14.25 16.77 -10.12
CA ASP A 473 14.63 15.48 -10.69
C ASP A 473 14.68 14.41 -9.60
N PHE A 474 15.23 14.73 -8.42
CA PHE A 474 15.16 13.84 -7.25
C PHE A 474 13.70 13.52 -6.88
N GLU A 475 12.82 14.53 -6.81
CA GLU A 475 11.41 14.33 -6.51
C GLU A 475 10.69 13.46 -7.55
N PHE A 476 11.00 13.68 -8.83
CA PHE A 476 10.41 12.90 -9.93
C PHE A 476 10.87 11.44 -9.92
N LEU A 477 12.18 11.21 -9.85
CA LEU A 477 12.78 9.88 -9.82
C LEU A 477 12.35 9.10 -8.58
N ALA A 478 12.28 9.74 -7.41
CA ALA A 478 11.81 9.09 -6.20
C ALA A 478 10.37 8.59 -6.31
N ARG A 479 9.47 9.35 -6.96
CA ARG A 479 8.09 8.93 -7.22
C ARG A 479 7.99 7.79 -8.24
N GLN A 480 8.99 7.63 -9.11
CA GLN A 480 9.05 6.53 -10.08
C GLN A 480 9.64 5.24 -9.49
N ALA A 481 10.51 5.35 -8.49
CA ALA A 481 11.19 4.20 -7.90
C ALA A 481 10.21 3.19 -7.29
N ILE A 482 9.26 3.70 -6.49
CA ILE A 482 8.31 2.91 -5.69
C ILE A 482 6.93 3.61 -5.60
N PRO A 483 6.22 3.77 -6.74
CA PRO A 483 4.95 4.52 -6.81
C PRO A 483 3.87 3.99 -5.86
N GLU A 484 3.91 2.69 -5.55
CA GLU A 484 2.99 2.00 -4.64
C GLU A 484 3.18 2.39 -3.18
N ALA A 485 4.41 2.70 -2.78
CA ALA A 485 4.78 2.97 -1.38
C ALA A 485 4.83 4.46 -1.05
N ILE A 486 5.06 5.31 -2.05
CA ILE A 486 5.26 6.75 -1.85
C ILE A 486 4.08 7.56 -2.38
N SER A 487 3.61 8.50 -1.55
CA SER A 487 2.59 9.48 -1.96
C SER A 487 3.15 10.87 -2.18
N ARG A 488 3.96 11.40 -1.24
CA ARG A 488 4.60 12.72 -1.38
C ARG A 488 6.10 12.63 -1.17
N VAL A 489 6.83 13.35 -2.01
CA VAL A 489 8.28 13.54 -1.91
C VAL A 489 8.58 15.02 -1.99
N LYS A 490 9.52 15.47 -1.16
CA LYS A 490 10.14 16.78 -1.26
C LYS A 490 11.64 16.64 -1.21
N CYS A 491 12.34 17.16 -2.22
CA CYS A 491 13.78 17.29 -2.20
C CYS A 491 14.14 18.69 -1.71
N LEU A 492 15.09 18.78 -0.79
CA LEU A 492 15.60 20.05 -0.28
C LEU A 492 17.11 19.97 -0.11
N GLN A 493 17.78 21.07 -0.45
CA GLN A 493 19.12 21.30 0.06
C GLN A 493 19.03 21.86 1.50
N PRO A 494 19.70 21.26 2.49
CA PRO A 494 19.80 21.83 3.83
C PRO A 494 20.41 23.24 3.73
N ARG A 495 19.71 24.23 4.28
CA ARG A 495 20.28 25.56 4.48
C ARG A 495 21.12 25.55 5.76
N PRO A 496 22.26 26.25 5.81
CA PRO A 496 22.99 26.45 7.06
C PRO A 496 22.05 27.06 8.10
N SER A 497 21.82 26.36 9.22
CA SER A 497 21.19 26.94 10.41
C SER A 497 22.27 27.53 11.30
N GLU A 498 21.93 28.54 12.12
CA GLU A 498 22.88 29.15 13.07
C GLU A 498 23.59 28.13 14.00
N ALA A 499 22.96 26.97 14.27
CA ALA A 499 23.48 25.92 15.15
C ALA A 499 24.11 24.70 14.43
N GLY A 500 24.20 24.67 13.09
CA GLY A 500 24.51 23.43 12.37
C GLY A 500 25.33 23.63 11.10
N ARG A 501 26.52 23.00 11.03
CA ARG A 501 27.28 22.87 9.79
C ARG A 501 26.55 21.94 8.83
N VAL A 502 26.11 22.49 7.69
CA VAL A 502 25.64 21.67 6.57
C VAL A 502 26.84 21.10 5.83
N ASN A 503 26.88 19.78 5.66
CA ASN A 503 27.91 19.15 4.84
C ASN A 503 27.73 19.57 3.37
N PRO A 504 28.79 20.05 2.68
CA PRO A 504 28.72 20.31 1.25
C PRO A 504 28.21 19.09 0.47
N GLY A 505 27.34 19.34 -0.52
CA GLY A 505 26.75 18.29 -1.34
C GLY A 505 25.64 17.48 -0.66
N GLN A 506 25.24 17.79 0.57
CA GLN A 506 24.12 17.10 1.22
C GLN A 506 22.79 17.44 0.55
N VAL A 507 21.98 16.42 0.27
CA VAL A 507 20.61 16.53 -0.25
C VAL A 507 19.68 15.70 0.63
N TYR A 508 18.55 16.27 1.01
CA TYR A 508 17.48 15.58 1.73
C TYR A 508 16.34 15.24 0.78
N VAL A 509 15.98 13.96 0.72
CA VAL A 509 14.78 13.49 0.05
C VAL A 509 13.80 13.07 1.14
N LEU A 510 12.83 13.94 1.41
CA LEU A 510 11.81 13.74 2.41
C LEU A 510 10.65 12.96 1.79
N VAL A 511 10.26 11.87 2.43
CA VAL A 511 9.25 10.94 1.90
C VAL A 511 8.12 10.80 2.88
N ILE A 512 6.89 10.94 2.39
CA ILE A 512 5.66 10.60 3.10
C ILE A 512 5.06 9.36 2.42
N PRO A 513 4.88 8.25 3.16
CA PRO A 513 4.35 7.02 2.61
C PRO A 513 2.92 7.18 2.11
N ARG A 514 2.51 6.29 1.21
CA ARG A 514 1.14 6.21 0.73
C ARG A 514 0.26 5.54 1.79
N ILE A 515 -0.87 6.17 2.10
CA ILE A 515 -1.89 5.66 3.02
C ILE A 515 -3.20 5.54 2.24
N ALA A 516 -3.85 4.39 2.33
CA ALA A 516 -5.05 4.09 1.54
C ALA A 516 -6.27 4.94 1.94
N ASP A 517 -6.45 5.16 3.25
CA ASP A 517 -7.47 6.02 3.81
C ASP A 517 -6.79 7.16 4.59
N PRO A 518 -6.36 8.23 3.90
CA PRO A 518 -5.67 9.34 4.52
C PRO A 518 -6.63 10.26 5.27
N ASP A 519 -7.92 10.34 4.93
CA ASP A 519 -8.89 11.34 5.41
C ASP A 519 -9.47 11.00 6.80
N ARG A 520 -8.60 10.55 7.70
CA ARG A 520 -8.89 10.25 9.09
C ARG A 520 -7.73 10.70 9.98
N TYR A 521 -7.87 10.45 11.27
CA TYR A 521 -6.73 10.50 12.18
C TYR A 521 -5.65 9.50 11.74
N LEU A 522 -4.42 9.99 11.53
CA LEU A 522 -3.25 9.20 11.13
C LEU A 522 -2.32 9.00 12.32
N ALA A 523 -1.95 7.74 12.58
CA ALA A 523 -0.96 7.44 13.61
C ALA A 523 0.48 7.68 13.10
N GLU A 524 1.42 7.94 14.02
CA GLU A 524 2.82 8.21 13.70
C GLU A 524 3.49 7.06 12.94
N SER A 525 3.20 5.83 13.35
CA SER A 525 3.71 4.62 12.71
C SER A 525 3.27 4.47 11.26
N GLU A 526 2.16 5.11 10.85
CA GLU A 526 1.66 5.10 9.47
C GLU A 526 2.37 6.13 8.59
N LEU A 527 2.94 7.17 9.20
CA LEU A 527 3.62 8.27 8.50
C LEU A 527 5.13 8.05 8.41
N ALA A 528 5.68 7.09 9.15
CA ALA A 528 7.07 6.68 9.02
C ALA A 528 7.24 5.76 7.79
N PRO A 529 8.13 6.09 6.83
CA PRO A 529 8.46 5.16 5.76
C PRO A 529 9.17 3.95 6.35
N ASN A 530 8.88 2.74 5.86
CA ASN A 530 9.59 1.55 6.32
C ASN A 530 11.04 1.52 5.79
N ASP A 531 11.92 0.83 6.51
CA ASP A 531 13.35 0.80 6.19
C ASP A 531 13.67 0.13 4.84
N ALA A 532 12.87 -0.86 4.42
CA ALA A 532 13.06 -1.55 3.14
C ALA A 532 12.75 -0.64 1.95
N ASP A 533 11.72 0.20 2.04
CA ASP A 533 11.37 1.18 1.02
C ASP A 533 12.36 2.34 1.00
N VAL A 534 12.86 2.76 2.16
CA VAL A 534 13.95 3.73 2.25
C VAL A 534 15.23 3.19 1.60
N ALA A 535 15.58 1.92 1.84
CA ALA A 535 16.72 1.26 1.22
C ALA A 535 16.57 1.17 -0.30
N ARG A 536 15.44 0.63 -0.79
CA ARG A 536 15.12 0.55 -2.22
C ARG A 536 15.20 1.91 -2.92
N LEU A 537 14.62 2.94 -2.30
CA LEU A 537 14.66 4.30 -2.84
C LEU A 537 16.08 4.88 -2.82
N THR A 538 16.84 4.63 -1.75
CA THR A 538 18.23 5.08 -1.63
C THR A 538 19.08 4.47 -2.74
N ASP A 539 19.02 3.15 -2.93
CA ASP A 539 19.76 2.43 -3.98
C ASP A 539 19.39 2.95 -5.38
N TYR A 540 18.10 3.10 -5.65
CA TYR A 540 17.61 3.61 -6.93
C TYR A 540 18.12 5.01 -7.26
N LEU A 541 18.15 5.91 -6.26
CA LEU A 541 18.65 7.27 -6.42
C LEU A 541 20.19 7.33 -6.40
N ASP A 542 20.87 6.41 -5.72
CA ASP A 542 22.34 6.35 -5.64
C ASP A 542 22.96 6.08 -7.02
N GLU A 543 22.34 5.20 -7.81
CA GLU A 543 22.73 4.93 -9.20
C GLU A 543 22.59 6.17 -10.12
N ARG A 544 21.77 7.16 -9.72
CA ARG A 544 21.32 8.27 -10.57
C ARG A 544 21.85 9.63 -10.14
N ARG A 545 22.34 9.77 -8.91
CA ARG A 545 22.87 11.03 -8.37
C ARG A 545 24.28 11.33 -8.89
N LEU A 546 24.70 12.58 -8.73
CA LEU A 546 26.10 12.95 -8.96
C LEU A 546 27.01 12.37 -7.86
N LEU A 547 28.23 11.97 -8.23
CA LEU A 547 29.21 11.32 -7.34
C LEU A 547 29.43 12.06 -6.01
N THR A 548 29.49 13.40 -6.04
CA THR A 548 29.76 14.25 -4.87
C THR A 548 28.51 14.59 -4.05
N THR A 549 27.33 14.11 -4.44
CA THR A 549 26.07 14.35 -3.73
C THR A 549 25.92 13.35 -2.58
N ARG A 550 25.77 13.83 -1.35
CA ARG A 550 25.44 13.00 -0.19
C ARG A 550 23.94 12.91 -0.05
N LEU A 551 23.37 11.79 -0.49
CA LEU A 551 21.94 11.52 -0.40
C LEU A 551 21.55 11.11 1.02
N ASN A 552 20.45 11.67 1.53
CA ASN A 552 19.81 11.19 2.74
C ASN A 552 18.30 11.17 2.54
N VAL A 553 17.74 9.96 2.49
CA VAL A 553 16.31 9.69 2.36
C VAL A 553 15.73 9.49 3.77
N ARG A 554 14.66 10.20 4.11
CA ARG A 554 14.04 10.13 5.46
C ARG A 554 12.61 10.65 5.48
N ALA A 555 11.91 10.46 6.59
CA ALA A 555 10.66 11.17 6.87
C ALA A 555 10.89 12.68 7.05
N PRO A 556 9.91 13.55 6.72
CA PRO A 556 9.94 14.94 7.15
C PRO A 556 9.78 15.07 8.67
N ALA A 557 10.12 16.25 9.20
CA ALA A 557 9.84 16.58 10.59
C ALA A 557 8.34 16.84 10.78
N TYR A 558 7.60 15.84 11.27
CA TYR A 558 6.18 16.00 11.54
C TYR A 558 5.93 16.90 12.74
N ARG A 559 5.13 17.94 12.54
CA ARG A 559 4.70 18.87 13.59
C ARG A 559 3.22 18.64 13.87
N TRP A 560 2.94 18.01 15.01
CA TRP A 560 1.60 17.64 15.40
C TRP A 560 0.86 18.83 16.03
N VAL A 561 -0.41 19.00 15.66
CA VAL A 561 -1.26 20.09 16.15
C VAL A 561 -2.61 19.57 16.62
N ALA A 562 -2.99 19.94 17.84
CA ALA A 562 -4.33 19.72 18.35
C ALA A 562 -5.12 21.03 18.28
N VAL A 563 -6.40 20.91 17.97
CA VAL A 563 -7.31 22.04 17.82
C VAL A 563 -8.51 21.78 18.71
N LYS A 564 -8.83 22.74 19.57
CA LYS A 564 -10.06 22.77 20.34
C LYS A 564 -10.99 23.81 19.73
N VAL A 565 -12.18 23.39 19.31
CA VAL A 565 -13.18 24.27 18.67
C VAL A 565 -14.36 24.43 19.62
N GLN A 566 -14.70 25.68 19.93
CA GLN A 566 -15.91 26.04 20.65
C GLN A 566 -16.95 26.53 19.65
N LEU A 567 -18.06 25.83 19.51
CA LEU A 567 -19.07 26.12 18.48
C LEU A 567 -20.50 25.91 18.98
N ARG A 568 -21.45 26.50 18.26
CA ARG A 568 -22.88 26.27 18.47
C ARG A 568 -23.50 25.62 17.23
N ALA A 569 -24.16 24.49 17.43
CA ALA A 569 -24.90 23.80 16.37
C ALA A 569 -26.24 24.49 16.06
N ALA A 570 -26.74 24.29 14.85
CA ALA A 570 -28.07 24.71 14.46
C ALA A 570 -29.16 24.00 15.29
N PRO A 571 -30.29 24.67 15.61
CA PRO A 571 -31.38 24.06 16.36
C PRO A 571 -31.93 22.80 15.67
N GLY A 572 -32.15 21.73 16.44
CA GLY A 572 -32.77 20.49 15.95
C GLY A 572 -31.80 19.49 15.30
N VAL A 573 -30.51 19.80 15.22
CA VAL A 573 -29.48 18.89 14.67
C VAL A 573 -28.81 18.10 15.80
N ALA A 574 -28.49 16.83 15.54
CA ALA A 574 -27.77 15.99 16.50
C ALA A 574 -26.32 16.46 16.65
N ALA A 575 -25.91 16.83 17.87
CA ALA A 575 -24.56 17.32 18.17
C ALA A 575 -23.45 16.36 17.69
N GLY A 576 -23.67 15.04 17.82
CA GLY A 576 -22.69 14.05 17.38
C GLY A 576 -22.41 14.06 15.87
N GLN A 577 -23.39 14.44 15.04
CA GLN A 577 -23.19 14.57 13.59
C GLN A 577 -22.33 15.79 13.27
N VAL A 578 -22.64 16.94 13.87
CA VAL A 578 -21.86 18.18 13.71
C VAL A 578 -20.42 17.97 14.22
N GLU A 579 -20.25 17.27 15.34
CA GLU A 579 -18.93 16.92 15.86
C GLU A 579 -18.15 16.06 14.86
N ALA A 580 -18.76 15.01 14.30
CA ALA A 580 -18.13 14.16 13.31
C ALA A 580 -17.72 14.94 12.04
N ASP A 581 -18.59 15.83 11.53
CA ASP A 581 -18.35 16.63 10.34
C ASP A 581 -17.20 17.63 10.55
N VAL A 582 -17.17 18.31 11.71
CA VAL A 582 -16.10 19.25 12.08
C VAL A 582 -14.77 18.51 12.25
N LEU A 583 -14.77 17.35 12.93
CA LEU A 583 -13.57 16.53 13.09
C LEU A 583 -13.05 16.03 11.75
N ALA A 584 -13.91 15.51 10.88
CA ALA A 584 -13.53 15.07 9.54
C ALA A 584 -12.90 16.21 8.73
N ARG A 585 -13.47 17.42 8.82
CA ARG A 585 -12.95 18.62 8.15
C ARG A 585 -11.55 19.00 8.66
N LEU A 586 -11.32 18.98 9.97
CA LEU A 586 -10.01 19.24 10.57
C LEU A 586 -8.98 18.17 10.18
N TYR A 587 -9.34 16.88 10.29
CA TYR A 587 -8.46 15.78 9.92
C TYR A 587 -8.08 15.78 8.45
N HIS A 588 -8.99 16.21 7.57
CA HIS A 588 -8.69 16.41 6.16
C HIS A 588 -7.82 17.65 5.94
N PHE A 589 -8.14 18.81 6.54
CA PHE A 589 -7.39 20.04 6.27
C PHE A 589 -5.95 20.02 6.81
N LEU A 590 -5.75 19.48 8.00
CA LEU A 590 -4.43 19.35 8.64
C LEU A 590 -3.76 18.01 8.26
N ASN A 591 -4.16 17.44 7.13
CA ASN A 591 -3.60 16.20 6.61
C ASN A 591 -2.33 16.44 5.80
N PRO A 592 -1.24 15.69 6.05
CA PRO A 592 -0.02 15.80 5.27
C PRO A 592 -0.13 15.22 3.85
N LEU A 593 -1.18 14.45 3.51
CA LEU A 593 -1.33 13.78 2.22
C LEU A 593 -2.38 14.43 1.32
N THR A 594 -3.57 14.70 1.87
CA THR A 594 -4.75 15.19 1.13
C THR A 594 -5.15 16.61 1.46
N GLY A 595 -4.65 17.15 2.57
CA GLY A 595 -5.05 18.43 3.12
C GLY A 595 -4.31 19.64 2.59
N GLY A 596 -4.11 20.59 3.50
CA GLY A 596 -3.51 21.88 3.21
C GLY A 596 -4.41 22.78 2.37
N PRO A 597 -4.00 24.04 2.16
CA PRO A 597 -4.88 25.02 1.51
C PRO A 597 -5.12 24.79 0.02
N ASP A 598 -4.26 24.02 -0.64
CA ASP A 598 -4.41 23.62 -2.04
C ASP A 598 -5.06 22.22 -2.20
N GLY A 599 -5.36 21.51 -1.11
CA GLY A 599 -5.97 20.16 -1.15
C GLY A 599 -5.05 19.06 -1.70
N HIS A 600 -3.73 19.21 -1.56
CA HIS A 600 -2.71 18.27 -2.06
C HIS A 600 -1.69 17.85 -0.97
N GLY A 601 -2.15 17.88 0.28
CA GLY A 601 -1.35 17.69 1.49
C GLY A 601 -0.72 18.99 1.99
N TRP A 602 -0.57 19.12 3.31
CA TRP A 602 0.04 20.32 3.90
C TRP A 602 1.41 20.65 3.27
N PRO A 603 1.67 21.90 2.83
CA PRO A 603 2.92 22.25 2.19
C PRO A 603 4.14 22.11 3.12
N PHE A 604 5.26 21.61 2.59
CA PHE A 604 6.51 21.49 3.35
C PHE A 604 7.04 22.87 3.76
N GLY A 605 7.42 23.03 5.03
CA GLY A 605 7.96 24.26 5.56
C GLY A 605 6.98 25.43 5.63
N ARG A 606 5.68 25.20 5.44
CA ARG A 606 4.65 26.22 5.61
C ARG A 606 4.12 26.19 7.05
N ASP A 607 4.16 27.35 7.68
CA ASP A 607 3.57 27.60 8.98
C ASP A 607 2.05 27.46 8.98
N LEU A 608 1.49 27.12 10.15
CA LEU A 608 0.04 27.06 10.37
C LEU A 608 -0.41 28.25 11.22
N TYR A 609 -1.38 29.01 10.72
CA TYR A 609 -2.02 30.10 11.44
C TYR A 609 -3.39 29.68 11.95
N VAL A 610 -3.85 30.22 13.08
CA VAL A 610 -5.22 29.94 13.56
C VAL A 610 -6.29 30.39 12.56
N SER A 611 -6.01 31.44 11.76
CA SER A 611 -6.89 31.91 10.69
C SER A 611 -7.11 30.86 9.59
N ASP A 612 -6.11 30.04 9.29
CA ASP A 612 -6.25 28.90 8.36
C ASP A 612 -7.29 27.91 8.89
N VAL A 613 -7.30 27.67 10.21
CA VAL A 613 -8.26 26.78 10.86
C VAL A 613 -9.67 27.38 10.85
N TYR A 614 -9.83 28.67 11.13
CA TYR A 614 -11.12 29.34 10.97
C TYR A 614 -11.66 29.25 9.55
N GLN A 615 -10.81 29.48 8.55
CA GLN A 615 -11.19 29.39 7.14
C GLN A 615 -11.61 27.95 6.76
N CYS A 616 -10.90 26.95 7.27
CA CYS A 616 -11.23 25.53 7.09
C CYS A 616 -12.63 25.17 7.59
N LEU A 617 -13.00 25.71 8.76
CA LEU A 617 -14.28 25.47 9.44
C LEU A 617 -15.42 26.35 8.94
N GLN A 618 -15.12 27.34 8.11
CA GLN A 618 -16.14 28.21 7.55
C GLN A 618 -17.02 27.44 6.55
N GLY A 619 -18.35 27.57 6.72
CA GLY A 619 -19.32 26.92 5.83
C GLY A 619 -19.54 25.43 6.12
N VAL A 620 -19.10 24.91 7.28
CA VAL A 620 -19.53 23.59 7.75
C VAL A 620 -21.05 23.61 7.94
N PRO A 621 -21.81 22.67 7.32
CA PRO A 621 -23.25 22.58 7.51
C PRO A 621 -23.63 22.49 8.97
N ASP A 622 -24.79 23.07 9.32
CA ASP A 622 -25.37 22.98 10.67
C ASP A 622 -24.52 23.57 11.82
N VAL A 623 -23.46 24.32 11.52
CA VAL A 623 -22.75 25.16 12.49
C VAL A 623 -23.31 26.58 12.42
N GLN A 624 -23.92 27.06 13.51
CA GLN A 624 -24.50 28.40 13.58
C GLN A 624 -23.40 29.48 13.71
N PHE A 625 -22.46 29.28 14.63
CA PHE A 625 -21.26 30.10 14.76
C PHE A 625 -20.15 29.36 15.52
N ILE A 626 -18.92 29.79 15.30
CA ILE A 626 -17.73 29.36 16.03
C ILE A 626 -17.39 30.45 17.04
N ARG A 627 -17.41 30.13 18.33
CA ARG A 627 -17.08 31.06 19.43
C ARG A 627 -15.58 31.28 19.55
N GLY A 628 -14.80 30.22 19.34
CA GLY A 628 -13.35 30.27 19.48
C GLY A 628 -12.68 29.01 18.97
N VAL A 629 -11.43 29.18 18.54
CA VAL A 629 -10.52 28.10 18.14
C VAL A 629 -9.25 28.27 18.96
N GLU A 630 -8.87 27.23 19.71
CA GLU A 630 -7.58 27.17 20.38
C GLU A 630 -6.71 26.14 19.67
N MET A 631 -5.56 26.58 19.16
CA MET A 631 -4.57 25.73 18.51
C MET A 631 -3.39 25.49 19.45
N ARG A 632 -2.96 24.22 19.60
CA ARG A 632 -1.86 23.83 20.49
C ARG A 632 -0.92 22.85 19.80
N ALA A 633 0.36 22.91 20.12
CA ALA A 633 1.28 21.85 19.74
C ALA A 633 0.87 20.54 20.41
N ALA A 634 1.05 19.42 19.72
CA ALA A 634 0.77 18.10 20.26
C ALA A 634 2.01 17.21 20.13
N ARG A 635 2.04 16.13 20.92
CA ARG A 635 2.90 14.99 20.61
C ARG A 635 2.23 14.12 19.56
N ALA A 636 3.02 13.27 18.92
CA ALA A 636 2.50 12.19 18.11
C ALA A 636 1.46 11.38 18.90
N GLY A 637 0.26 11.15 18.33
CA GLY A 637 -0.80 10.46 19.09
C GLY A 637 -1.64 11.34 20.02
N GLY A 638 -1.14 12.51 20.40
CA GLY A 638 -1.53 13.22 21.61
C GLY A 638 -2.64 14.25 21.45
N GLU A 639 -3.19 14.65 22.60
CA GLU A 639 -3.93 15.89 22.76
C GLU A 639 -2.97 17.10 22.80
N GLY A 640 -3.53 18.31 22.77
CA GLY A 640 -2.73 19.54 22.82
C GLY A 640 -2.00 19.69 24.16
N GLU A 641 -0.69 19.94 24.10
CA GLU A 641 0.17 20.25 25.24
C GLU A 641 0.53 21.75 25.22
N GLY A 642 0.64 22.34 26.41
CA GLY A 642 1.03 23.74 26.58
C GLY A 642 -0.08 24.76 26.28
N ASP A 643 0.34 26.00 26.05
CA ASP A 643 -0.53 27.15 25.82
C ASP A 643 -1.06 27.19 24.38
N ALA A 644 -2.22 27.83 24.20
CA ALA A 644 -2.76 28.10 22.89
C ALA A 644 -1.86 29.10 22.13
N VAL A 645 -1.62 28.82 20.85
CA VAL A 645 -0.77 29.62 19.97
C VAL A 645 -1.55 30.09 18.75
N GLU A 646 -1.28 31.33 18.31
CA GLU A 646 -1.85 31.91 17.09
C GLU A 646 -1.14 31.42 15.82
N LEU A 647 0.14 31.04 15.97
CA LEU A 647 1.05 30.61 14.92
C LEU A 647 1.84 29.41 15.43
N LEU A 648 1.95 28.39 14.58
CA LEU A 648 2.78 27.24 14.81
C LEU A 648 3.83 27.13 13.70
N GLU A 649 5.07 27.49 14.04
CA GLU A 649 6.20 27.55 13.12
C GLU A 649 6.65 26.15 12.67
N VAL A 650 6.98 26.03 11.39
CA VAL A 650 7.40 24.78 10.73
C VAL A 650 8.74 24.98 10.05
N VAL A 651 9.73 24.16 10.42
CA VAL A 651 11.04 24.14 9.76
C VAL A 651 10.91 23.76 8.27
N ALA A 652 11.85 24.18 7.42
CA ALA A 652 11.77 23.95 5.96
C ALA A 652 11.54 22.49 5.54
N HIS A 653 12.01 21.52 6.34
CA HIS A 653 11.84 20.08 6.11
C HIS A 653 10.70 19.47 6.94
N GLY A 654 9.83 20.30 7.51
CA GLY A 654 8.71 19.90 8.36
C GLY A 654 7.37 19.98 7.65
N VAL A 655 6.39 19.25 8.19
CA VAL A 655 5.02 19.18 7.67
C VAL A 655 4.05 19.09 8.85
N ILE A 656 2.92 19.80 8.77
CA ILE A 656 1.86 19.73 9.77
C ILE A 656 1.13 18.39 9.68
N VAL A 657 0.78 17.85 10.85
CA VAL A 657 -0.04 16.65 11.00
C VAL A 657 -1.10 16.87 12.08
N SER A 658 -2.31 16.37 11.82
CA SER A 658 -3.41 16.40 12.78
C SER A 658 -3.10 15.58 14.03
N GLY A 659 -3.14 16.21 15.21
CA GLY A 659 -3.25 15.56 16.51
C GLY A 659 -4.70 15.19 16.84
N ARG A 660 -5.00 14.93 18.11
CA ARG A 660 -6.40 14.71 18.54
C ARG A 660 -7.10 16.05 18.77
N HIS A 661 -8.14 16.33 17.97
CA HIS A 661 -8.96 17.53 18.09
C HIS A 661 -10.11 17.33 19.08
N ARG A 662 -10.64 18.41 19.63
CA ARG A 662 -11.75 18.39 20.59
C ARG A 662 -12.80 19.43 20.25
N ILE A 663 -14.07 19.03 20.27
CA ILE A 663 -15.20 19.92 20.03
C ILE A 663 -15.91 20.20 21.35
N GLU A 664 -16.25 21.46 21.60
CA GLU A 664 -16.99 21.92 22.78
C GLU A 664 -18.23 22.71 22.32
N PHE A 665 -19.42 22.20 22.62
CA PHE A 665 -20.68 22.85 22.28
C PHE A 665 -21.02 23.93 23.33
N VAL A 666 -21.38 25.15 22.87
CA VAL A 666 -21.64 26.34 23.73
C VAL A 666 -23.03 26.93 23.63
#